data_AF-A5CQA6-F1
#
_entry.id   AF-A5CQA6-F1
#
_cell.length_a   1.000
_cell.length_b   1.000
_cell.length_c   1.000
_cell.angle_alpha   90.00
_cell.angle_beta   90.00
_cell.angle_gamma   90.00
#
_symmetry.space_group_name_H-M   'P 1'
#
loop_
_entity.id
_entity.type
_entity.pdbx_description
1 polymer ?
#
loop_
_entity_poly.entity_id
_entity_poly.type
_entity_poly.pdbx_seq_one_letter_code
_entity_poly.pdbx_strand_id
1 'polypeptide(L)'
;MGEHHSAVRRASTRGTRTASARARLIAAVTGLSLGVTLLVAVEPTAAPAEAATAGTAASTARVIAPGTSVVQPAATDGAPTTASMMRLLQATAAAAPFTATPAPVITGKAVIGQRLLATTARWTPAATTSTYAWLVDGVPVSGQTSTAYTVRAADAGSVITVAVTGSRSGYDTSTQTSAPTATVPTPVVAPFTAAPAPTIAGSPQVGFTLTARSGTWTPWPTFSYAWTRDGVLIAGQTGVTYRVTEADRGADLAVTVTGTKTGYSTTTRTSDAMSVPAPTPTATPTTAPTPTPTVAPTQAPTPTPTPTVAPTQAPTPTPTPTVAPTQAPTPTPTPTPTPTVAPTTAPTPAPTTPAAAPFTAAATPTIAGTARVGFTLSARAGVWTPWPTFSYAWLRDGVVIAGQTGVTYRVQAGDAGSRISVTVTGTKTGYATKSLTSAELQVPAASAPTPTPAPTTPAPTPTATPGTPTPTPTATTPVPTPEPTAPAEDAPFSAAATPTIAGTARVGFTLSARAGVWTPWPTFSYQWTRDGVAIDGQTAVTYRVQEGDQGTTIAVIVTGTKTGYVTQALPSDGLLVPLPESTPEPTVPTPDPTPAPDVAFETVGTPSITGLGRVDYTLNAKSGTWSPWPSFSYAWLRDGVAIPDQTGASYRVVASDVGTSISVAVTGTKTGYVTQTVTSPGVAVVATPVTPPPPAPSVPFEATTTPVIQGSPVAGSPLRVETPAWTPEATAYAYAWARDGVTVLGATDATYTVRRADAGSRITVTVTGTRSGYKATSVTSEPTAVVVDALDVPPAEPAPSPDDQPFTDTPSPTITGDASVGSTLTAETPAWTPEATALSYVWKRNGVVVPGHTASTYVPAPRDAGSQVTVTVTGRADGVAPTSRTSVPRQIASTGEGYDVVVILGQSNAQGVGTGWDPSIDVSVPGLDQLAGSGAKAGQIVPAKDSLSHVTTWTTSGGVQAVGPGMELGRHMLADARPGRKVLLVPAAMASTSMTGDGTYAWNPSDTRSRINLFTRALGQIDAALAQDPDNRLVAVVWAQGESDATRTNAAGYQSMLLDLVDRLNTRYGAVPFLIGGMVPEWLNVSTLRQAIDTAQQGMPALRANVSYIPGAAGYSRAEDSIHYTAAGARAMGDKYFAAYQRATGAVQLSQ
;
A
#
# COMPACT_ATOMS: atom_id res chain seq x y z
N MET A 1 -62.46 -64.61 7.27
CA MET A 1 -61.15 -65.24 6.93
C MET A 1 -60.15 -64.10 6.79
N GLY A 2 -59.02 -64.12 7.52
CA GLY A 2 -57.81 -63.31 7.31
C GLY A 2 -58.00 -61.90 6.71
N GLU A 3 -58.15 -60.78 7.43
CA GLU A 3 -57.61 -60.37 8.76
C GLU A 3 -56.07 -60.28 8.79
N HIS A 4 -55.43 -59.14 9.12
CA HIS A 4 -55.89 -57.79 9.51
C HIS A 4 -55.03 -56.71 8.79
N HIS A 5 -55.48 -55.50 8.43
CA HIS A 5 -56.16 -54.40 9.16
C HIS A 5 -55.27 -53.65 10.21
N SER A 6 -55.38 -52.34 10.46
CA SER A 6 -55.90 -51.19 9.66
C SER A 6 -55.66 -49.82 10.35
N ALA A 7 -55.00 -48.87 9.66
CA ALA A 7 -55.19 -47.39 9.71
C ALA A 7 -55.13 -46.59 11.06
N VAL A 8 -55.48 -45.29 10.98
CA VAL A 8 -56.07 -44.38 12.01
C VAL A 8 -55.19 -43.29 12.71
N ARG A 9 -55.29 -42.05 12.15
CA ARG A 9 -55.41 -40.70 12.81
C ARG A 9 -54.24 -39.91 13.45
N ARG A 10 -54.23 -38.61 13.07
CA ARG A 10 -54.07 -37.35 13.89
C ARG A 10 -52.71 -37.07 14.58
N ALA A 11 -52.38 -35.85 15.02
CA ALA A 11 -52.69 -34.46 14.58
C ALA A 11 -51.93 -33.44 15.46
N SER A 12 -51.86 -32.18 15.00
CA SER A 12 -51.86 -30.94 15.81
C SER A 12 -50.60 -30.52 16.61
N THR A 13 -50.44 -29.18 16.70
CA THR A 13 -49.74 -28.38 17.74
C THR A 13 -48.20 -28.55 17.87
N ARG A 14 -47.34 -27.55 18.17
CA ARG A 14 -47.35 -26.13 18.64
C ARG A 14 -46.39 -26.05 19.86
N GLY A 15 -45.47 -25.08 19.92
CA GLY A 15 -44.51 -24.95 21.02
C GLY A 15 -43.10 -24.59 20.52
N THR A 16 -42.81 -23.38 20.04
CA THR A 16 -42.55 -22.15 20.82
C THR A 16 -41.77 -22.33 22.13
N ARG A 17 -40.50 -21.89 22.07
CA ARG A 17 -39.73 -21.13 23.08
C ARG A 17 -39.98 -21.40 24.57
N THR A 18 -38.89 -21.69 25.29
CA THR A 18 -38.65 -21.11 26.63
C THR A 18 -37.42 -20.21 26.57
N ALA A 19 -37.61 -18.90 26.67
CA ALA A 19 -36.53 -17.95 26.94
C ALA A 19 -36.04 -18.15 28.39
N SER A 20 -34.74 -18.05 28.70
CA SER A 20 -34.07 -16.76 28.93
C SER A 20 -34.88 -15.72 29.71
N ALA A 21 -34.96 -15.89 31.04
CA ALA A 21 -34.76 -14.78 31.98
C ALA A 21 -34.06 -15.35 33.23
N ARG A 22 -32.84 -14.95 33.64
CA ARG A 22 -32.26 -13.61 33.88
C ARG A 22 -32.88 -12.88 35.08
N ALA A 23 -32.19 -12.92 36.22
CA ALA A 23 -31.52 -11.72 36.71
C ALA A 23 -30.00 -11.97 36.54
N ARG A 24 -29.18 -11.09 35.94
CA ARG A 24 -28.89 -9.66 36.25
C ARG A 24 -28.19 -9.52 37.62
N LEU A 25 -26.93 -9.06 37.66
CA LEU A 25 -26.50 -7.63 37.68
C LEU A 25 -26.67 -7.09 39.12
N ILE A 26 -25.77 -6.35 39.76
CA ILE A 26 -25.13 -5.08 39.34
C ILE A 26 -23.82 -4.83 40.13
N ALA A 27 -22.79 -4.31 39.45
CA ALA A 27 -21.61 -3.61 40.01
C ALA A 27 -20.71 -4.40 41.00
N ALA A 28 -19.57 -3.89 41.47
CA ALA A 28 -18.88 -2.62 41.20
C ALA A 28 -17.36 -2.80 41.07
N VAL A 29 -16.67 -1.81 40.48
CA VAL A 29 -15.22 -1.68 40.58
C VAL A 29 -14.86 -0.91 41.85
N THR A 30 -14.01 -1.50 42.68
CA THR A 30 -13.09 -0.82 43.60
C THR A 30 -11.66 -1.15 43.14
N GLY A 31 -10.66 -0.27 43.24
CA GLY A 31 -10.31 0.53 44.42
C GLY A 31 -9.37 -0.34 45.26
N LEU A 32 -8.09 -0.51 44.91
CA LEU A 32 -6.99 0.46 45.04
C LEU A 32 -6.81 0.96 46.50
N SER A 33 -5.61 0.74 47.04
CA SER A 33 -4.98 1.32 48.26
C SER A 33 -4.95 0.52 49.57
N LEU A 34 -3.87 0.80 50.34
CA LEU A 34 -3.52 0.41 51.72
C LEU A 34 -3.12 -1.06 51.96
N GLY A 35 -1.98 -1.41 52.60
CA GLY A 35 -0.85 -0.61 53.12
C GLY A 35 0.51 -0.95 52.46
N VAL A 36 1.63 -0.23 52.62
CA VAL A 36 2.07 0.72 53.68
C VAL A 36 2.33 -0.02 55.02
N THR A 37 3.54 -0.05 55.63
CA THR A 37 4.83 0.58 55.27
C THR A 37 6.08 -0.13 55.85
N LEU A 38 7.18 -0.09 55.07
CA LEU A 38 8.61 0.17 55.42
C LEU A 38 9.28 -0.29 56.75
N LEU A 39 10.47 -0.93 56.63
CA LEU A 39 11.72 -0.90 57.48
C LEU A 39 11.62 -0.96 59.04
N VAL A 40 12.42 -1.70 59.83
CA VAL A 40 13.89 -1.90 59.79
C VAL A 40 14.38 -2.96 60.81
N ALA A 41 15.56 -3.55 60.57
CA ALA A 41 16.54 -4.25 61.45
C ALA A 41 16.13 -5.15 62.66
N VAL A 42 16.81 -6.30 62.75
CA VAL A 42 17.49 -6.73 64.00
C VAL A 42 18.93 -7.12 63.68
N GLU A 43 19.86 -6.24 64.08
CA GLU A 43 21.25 -6.52 64.45
C GLU A 43 21.34 -6.27 65.98
N PRO A 44 22.46 -6.53 66.69
CA PRO A 44 23.69 -7.24 66.31
C PRO A 44 24.16 -8.27 67.38
N THR A 45 25.28 -8.96 67.10
CA THR A 45 26.37 -9.05 68.10
C THR A 45 27.74 -9.01 67.40
N ALA A 46 28.66 -8.16 67.87
CA ALA A 46 30.05 -8.07 67.39
C ALA A 46 30.98 -9.01 68.22
N ALA A 47 32.29 -9.18 68.02
CA ALA A 47 33.35 -8.59 67.18
C ALA A 47 34.61 -9.53 67.27
N PRO A 48 35.88 -9.15 66.92
CA PRO A 48 36.41 -8.38 65.77
C PRO A 48 37.67 -9.03 65.11
N ALA A 49 38.29 -8.29 64.16
CA ALA A 49 39.74 -8.18 63.88
C ALA A 49 40.54 -9.26 63.08
N GLU A 50 41.38 -8.73 62.17
CA GLU A 50 42.70 -9.23 61.69
C GLU A 50 42.82 -10.62 60.99
N ALA A 51 43.79 -10.89 60.08
CA ALA A 51 44.60 -10.05 59.19
C ALA A 51 45.24 -10.90 58.04
N ALA A 52 45.62 -10.20 56.95
CA ALA A 52 46.74 -10.48 56.02
C ALA A 52 47.11 -11.89 55.47
N THR A 53 47.28 -11.91 54.13
CA THR A 53 48.33 -12.60 53.31
C THR A 53 48.38 -14.12 53.07
N ALA A 54 48.41 -14.44 51.75
CA ALA A 54 49.25 -15.43 51.04
C ALA A 54 49.02 -16.95 51.20
N GLY A 55 49.21 -17.69 50.10
CA GLY A 55 49.14 -19.16 50.06
C GLY A 55 49.00 -19.75 48.65
N THR A 56 50.11 -19.87 47.90
CA THR A 56 50.15 -20.45 46.54
C THR A 56 50.61 -21.92 46.57
N ALA A 57 50.36 -22.68 45.48
CA ALA A 57 50.93 -24.01 45.15
C ALA A 57 50.38 -25.23 45.95
N ALA A 58 50.36 -26.47 45.43
CA ALA A 58 50.48 -26.97 44.04
C ALA A 58 49.98 -28.44 43.89
N SER A 59 50.00 -28.92 42.64
CA SER A 59 50.08 -30.30 42.07
C SER A 59 50.75 -31.38 42.96
N THR A 60 50.63 -32.72 42.82
CA THR A 60 50.10 -33.68 41.79
C THR A 60 50.09 -35.13 42.41
N ALA A 61 49.83 -36.32 41.81
CA ALA A 61 49.38 -36.88 40.51
C ALA A 61 49.01 -38.39 40.66
N ARG A 62 48.24 -38.97 39.71
CA ARG A 62 48.27 -40.41 39.26
C ARG A 62 47.68 -41.44 40.28
N VAL A 63 47.06 -42.58 39.94
CA VAL A 63 47.52 -43.87 39.32
C VAL A 63 46.23 -44.74 39.10
N ILE A 64 45.84 -45.15 37.87
CA ILE A 64 46.00 -46.49 37.19
C ILE A 64 45.19 -47.69 37.78
N ALA A 65 44.59 -48.50 36.89
CA ALA A 65 43.82 -49.76 37.12
C ALA A 65 44.61 -51.00 36.57
N PRO A 66 44.10 -52.25 36.32
CA PRO A 66 42.77 -52.88 36.50
C PRO A 66 42.81 -54.31 37.11
N GLY A 67 41.71 -55.10 36.99
CA GLY A 67 41.66 -56.56 37.30
C GLY A 67 40.34 -57.25 36.88
N THR A 68 40.33 -58.57 36.59
CA THR A 68 39.21 -59.30 35.93
C THR A 68 39.03 -60.79 36.34
N SER A 69 37.89 -61.40 35.98
CA SER A 69 37.53 -62.86 36.01
C SER A 69 37.03 -63.42 37.37
N VAL A 70 36.31 -64.56 37.52
CA VAL A 70 36.25 -65.86 36.76
C VAL A 70 34.82 -66.53 36.72
N VAL A 71 34.63 -67.44 35.75
CA VAL A 71 33.54 -68.40 35.33
C VAL A 71 32.91 -69.34 36.41
N GLN A 72 31.68 -69.91 36.32
CA GLN A 72 30.43 -69.56 35.58
C GLN A 72 29.08 -70.24 36.05
N PRO A 73 28.76 -71.56 35.91
CA PRO A 73 27.35 -72.00 35.63
C PRO A 73 26.72 -73.16 36.48
N ALA A 74 25.37 -73.19 36.60
CA ALA A 74 24.46 -74.27 36.08
C ALA A 74 23.08 -74.44 36.80
N ALA A 75 21.98 -74.42 36.02
CA ALA A 75 20.64 -75.06 36.22
C ALA A 75 19.82 -74.75 37.52
N THR A 76 18.52 -75.08 37.68
CA THR A 76 17.48 -75.80 36.90
C THR A 76 16.13 -75.03 36.87
N ASP A 77 15.11 -75.58 36.20
CA ASP A 77 13.74 -75.07 36.04
C ASP A 77 12.97 -74.74 37.34
N GLY A 78 11.99 -73.83 37.26
CA GLY A 78 10.96 -73.65 38.30
C GLY A 78 10.14 -72.36 38.21
N ALA A 79 8.82 -72.47 38.01
CA ALA A 79 7.83 -71.41 38.19
C ALA A 79 6.46 -72.04 38.54
N PRO A 80 5.50 -71.34 39.18
CA PRO A 80 5.47 -69.91 39.51
C PRO A 80 4.99 -69.58 40.96
N THR A 81 4.52 -68.33 41.15
CA THR A 81 3.45 -67.86 42.05
C THR A 81 3.69 -67.45 43.52
N THR A 82 3.37 -66.15 43.75
CA THR A 82 2.57 -65.60 44.87
C THR A 82 3.27 -65.19 46.18
N ALA A 83 3.46 -63.86 46.30
CA ALA A 83 3.11 -62.96 47.42
C ALA A 83 3.29 -63.48 48.87
N SER A 84 4.02 -62.80 49.78
CA SER A 84 4.55 -61.42 49.78
C SER A 84 5.75 -61.26 50.72
N MET A 85 6.59 -60.23 50.51
CA MET A 85 6.78 -59.12 51.47
C MET A 85 7.74 -58.04 50.94
N MET A 86 7.70 -56.86 51.55
CA MET A 86 8.43 -55.66 51.09
C MET A 86 9.94 -55.73 51.37
N ARG A 87 10.78 -55.36 50.39
CA ARG A 87 11.79 -54.28 50.56
C ARG A 87 12.43 -53.83 49.23
N LEU A 88 11.68 -53.14 48.36
CA LEU A 88 12.31 -52.42 47.25
C LEU A 88 12.78 -51.03 47.72
N LEU A 89 14.08 -50.88 47.92
CA LEU A 89 14.71 -49.55 47.91
C LEU A 89 14.46 -48.97 46.51
N GLN A 90 13.78 -47.83 46.42
CA GLN A 90 13.91 -46.97 45.24
C GLN A 90 15.27 -46.27 45.28
N ALA A 91 16.31 -47.05 44.99
CA ALA A 91 17.58 -46.50 44.55
C ALA A 91 17.32 -45.85 43.18
N THR A 92 17.07 -44.54 43.16
CA THR A 92 17.09 -43.76 41.94
C THR A 92 18.49 -43.88 41.36
N ALA A 93 18.64 -44.67 40.30
CA ALA A 93 19.90 -44.79 39.58
C ALA A 93 20.36 -43.40 39.14
N ALA A 94 21.58 -43.01 39.52
CA ALA A 94 22.15 -41.74 39.12
C ALA A 94 22.15 -41.63 37.59
N ALA A 95 21.74 -40.48 37.06
CA ALA A 95 21.72 -40.25 35.63
C ALA A 95 23.15 -40.29 35.07
N ALA A 96 23.30 -40.73 33.83
CA ALA A 96 24.61 -40.74 33.18
C ALA A 96 24.96 -39.33 32.65
N PRO A 97 26.20 -38.85 32.83
CA PRO A 97 26.60 -37.56 32.26
C PRO A 97 26.80 -37.66 30.73
N PHE A 98 26.50 -36.59 29.99
CA PHE A 98 26.97 -36.46 28.62
C PHE A 98 28.48 -36.18 28.56
N THR A 99 29.18 -36.86 27.66
CA THR A 99 30.51 -36.45 27.18
C THR A 99 30.33 -35.60 25.93
N ALA A 100 30.73 -34.33 25.99
CA ALA A 100 30.51 -33.37 24.90
C ALA A 100 31.74 -33.26 23.98
N THR A 101 31.49 -33.04 22.68
CA THR A 101 32.56 -32.91 21.66
C THR A 101 32.15 -31.93 20.55
N PRO A 102 33.08 -31.11 20.07
CA PRO A 102 33.60 -29.93 20.79
C PRO A 102 32.50 -28.91 21.15
N ALA A 103 32.90 -27.70 21.58
CA ALA A 103 32.00 -26.57 21.87
C ALA A 103 31.28 -26.04 20.61
N PRO A 104 30.10 -25.40 20.74
CA PRO A 104 29.41 -24.77 19.62
C PRO A 104 30.18 -23.55 19.09
N VAL A 105 30.06 -23.29 17.79
CA VAL A 105 30.77 -22.23 17.08
C VAL A 105 29.78 -21.21 16.53
N ILE A 106 30.09 -19.93 16.67
CA ILE A 106 29.34 -18.83 16.04
C ILE A 106 29.95 -18.55 14.66
N THR A 107 29.09 -18.45 13.65
CA THR A 107 29.45 -18.06 12.27
C THR A 107 28.70 -16.79 11.87
N GLY A 108 29.34 -15.95 11.05
CA GLY A 108 28.88 -14.59 10.70
C GLY A 108 29.74 -13.50 11.37
N LYS A 109 29.61 -12.25 10.92
CA LYS A 109 30.32 -11.10 11.49
C LYS A 109 29.45 -10.41 12.54
N ALA A 110 30.01 -10.12 13.71
CA ALA A 110 29.34 -9.41 14.80
C ALA A 110 29.21 -7.90 14.51
N VAL A 111 28.31 -7.54 13.60
CA VAL A 111 28.07 -6.16 13.17
C VAL A 111 26.57 -5.88 13.24
N ILE A 112 26.18 -4.71 13.75
CA ILE A 112 24.78 -4.31 13.94
C ILE A 112 23.95 -4.56 12.67
N GLY A 113 22.84 -5.29 12.81
CA GLY A 113 21.94 -5.69 11.72
C GLY A 113 22.33 -6.97 10.98
N GLN A 114 23.53 -7.52 11.19
CA GLN A 114 23.95 -8.80 10.62
C GLN A 114 23.46 -9.99 11.46
N ARG A 115 23.39 -11.17 10.82
CA ARG A 115 22.92 -12.41 11.46
C ARG A 115 24.09 -13.35 11.77
N LEU A 116 24.19 -13.72 13.04
CA LEU A 116 25.03 -14.78 13.57
C LEU A 116 24.28 -16.12 13.56
N LEU A 117 25.00 -17.23 13.41
CA LEU A 117 24.48 -18.59 13.35
C LEU A 117 25.31 -19.53 14.23
N ALA A 118 24.65 -20.29 15.10
CA ALA A 118 25.27 -21.27 15.99
C ALA A 118 25.33 -22.66 15.34
N THR A 119 26.45 -23.36 15.49
CA THR A 119 26.52 -24.80 15.20
C THR A 119 25.93 -25.64 16.34
N THR A 120 25.38 -26.81 16.00
CA THR A 120 24.90 -27.81 16.96
C THR A 120 26.07 -28.47 17.69
N ALA A 121 26.11 -28.39 19.03
CA ALA A 121 27.03 -29.16 19.85
C ALA A 121 26.79 -30.68 19.69
N ARG A 122 27.85 -31.49 19.58
CA ARG A 122 27.74 -32.95 19.41
C ARG A 122 27.91 -33.67 20.75
N TRP A 123 26.77 -34.01 21.35
CA TRP A 123 26.67 -34.78 22.59
C TRP A 123 26.94 -36.27 22.35
N THR A 124 27.69 -36.90 23.26
CA THR A 124 27.88 -38.36 23.33
C THR A 124 27.36 -38.87 24.68
N PRO A 125 26.39 -39.81 24.71
CA PRO A 125 25.58 -40.23 23.57
C PRO A 125 24.71 -39.08 23.03
N ALA A 126 24.17 -39.24 21.82
CA ALA A 126 23.36 -38.20 21.19
C ALA A 126 22.17 -37.77 22.08
N ALA A 127 22.04 -36.46 22.30
CA ALA A 127 20.91 -35.86 23.00
C ALA A 127 19.64 -35.94 22.14
N THR A 128 18.48 -36.11 22.79
CA THR A 128 17.18 -36.18 22.10
C THR A 128 16.57 -34.80 21.85
N THR A 129 17.00 -33.77 22.58
CA THR A 129 16.71 -32.36 22.27
C THR A 129 17.95 -31.49 22.51
N SER A 130 17.94 -30.28 21.95
CA SER A 130 18.88 -29.24 22.35
C SER A 130 18.21 -27.86 22.30
N THR A 131 18.49 -27.03 23.30
CA THR A 131 18.04 -25.63 23.39
C THR A 131 19.22 -24.67 23.25
N TYR A 132 18.93 -23.43 22.87
CA TYR A 132 19.92 -22.37 22.69
C TYR A 132 19.57 -21.19 23.61
N ALA A 133 20.59 -20.46 24.06
CA ALA A 133 20.46 -19.14 24.64
C ALA A 133 21.61 -18.27 24.15
N TRP A 134 21.32 -17.19 23.43
CA TRP A 134 22.33 -16.21 23.05
C TRP A 134 22.58 -15.24 24.20
N LEU A 135 23.84 -14.87 24.41
CA LEU A 135 24.27 -14.01 25.50
C LEU A 135 25.08 -12.83 24.96
N VAL A 136 24.93 -11.67 25.60
CA VAL A 136 25.70 -10.45 25.34
C VAL A 136 26.48 -10.15 26.61
N ASP A 137 27.82 -10.07 26.52
CA ASP A 137 28.75 -9.99 27.65
C ASP A 137 28.48 -11.04 28.75
N GLY A 138 28.07 -12.24 28.33
CA GLY A 138 27.73 -13.36 29.22
C GLY A 138 26.33 -13.29 29.87
N VAL A 139 25.53 -12.25 29.60
CA VAL A 139 24.14 -12.12 30.09
C VAL A 139 23.15 -12.67 29.05
N PRO A 140 22.29 -13.66 29.39
CA PRO A 140 21.32 -14.21 28.45
C PRO A 140 20.33 -13.17 27.90
N VAL A 141 20.17 -13.12 26.58
CA VAL A 141 19.24 -12.21 25.92
C VAL A 141 17.85 -12.87 25.85
N SER A 142 16.90 -12.31 26.62
CA SER A 142 15.54 -12.85 26.72
C SER A 142 14.87 -13.04 25.35
N GLY A 143 14.27 -14.21 25.15
CA GLY A 143 13.61 -14.63 23.90
C GLY A 143 14.55 -15.08 22.77
N GLN A 144 15.87 -14.96 22.91
CA GLN A 144 16.83 -15.34 21.86
C GLN A 144 17.30 -16.80 22.04
N THR A 145 16.41 -17.72 21.69
CA THR A 145 16.60 -19.18 21.86
C THR A 145 16.64 -19.97 20.54
N SER A 146 16.85 -19.26 19.42
CA SER A 146 16.99 -19.85 18.08
C SER A 146 18.43 -20.24 17.76
N THR A 147 18.65 -21.01 16.69
CA THR A 147 19.98 -21.26 16.11
C THR A 147 20.62 -20.02 15.46
N ALA A 148 19.89 -18.90 15.38
CA ALA A 148 20.32 -17.65 14.79
C ALA A 148 20.06 -16.45 15.72
N TYR A 149 20.92 -15.44 15.63
CA TYR A 149 20.81 -14.17 16.36
C TYR A 149 21.10 -13.00 15.43
N THR A 150 20.26 -11.96 15.44
CA THR A 150 20.54 -10.73 14.68
C THR A 150 21.11 -9.69 15.62
N VAL A 151 22.34 -9.23 15.35
CA VAL A 151 23.05 -8.26 16.18
C VAL A 151 22.26 -6.95 16.27
N ARG A 152 21.98 -6.51 17.49
CA ARG A 152 21.14 -5.35 17.80
C ARG A 152 22.01 -4.11 17.95
N ALA A 153 21.43 -2.93 17.78
CA ALA A 153 22.14 -1.67 18.07
C ALA A 153 22.52 -1.53 19.56
N ALA A 154 21.81 -2.22 20.45
CA ALA A 154 22.10 -2.30 21.88
C ALA A 154 23.25 -3.26 22.25
N ASP A 155 23.81 -3.99 21.28
CA ASP A 155 24.95 -4.89 21.50
C ASP A 155 26.30 -4.21 21.19
N ALA A 156 26.28 -2.91 20.83
CA ALA A 156 27.47 -2.18 20.39
C ALA A 156 28.47 -1.97 21.53
N GLY A 157 29.72 -2.40 21.32
CA GLY A 157 30.77 -2.43 22.35
C GLY A 157 30.83 -3.74 23.15
N SER A 158 29.85 -4.64 22.99
CA SER A 158 29.80 -5.94 23.66
C SER A 158 30.34 -7.08 22.80
N VAL A 159 30.60 -8.24 23.42
CA VAL A 159 30.84 -9.52 22.73
C VAL A 159 29.62 -10.44 22.84
N ILE A 160 29.44 -11.31 21.85
CA ILE A 160 28.29 -12.24 21.78
C ILE A 160 28.78 -13.68 21.93
N THR A 161 28.08 -14.46 22.76
CA THR A 161 28.24 -15.93 22.88
C THR A 161 26.91 -16.64 22.71
N VAL A 162 26.95 -17.97 22.53
CA VAL A 162 25.75 -18.83 22.54
C VAL A 162 25.99 -20.04 23.45
N ALA A 163 25.10 -20.25 24.41
CA ALA A 163 25.02 -21.46 25.19
C ALA A 163 24.05 -22.46 24.53
N VAL A 164 24.44 -23.72 24.46
CA VAL A 164 23.66 -24.82 23.89
C VAL A 164 23.55 -25.93 24.93
N THR A 165 22.32 -26.28 25.31
CA THR A 165 22.02 -27.30 26.33
C THR A 165 21.42 -28.54 25.69
N GLY A 166 22.04 -29.70 25.88
CA GLY A 166 21.53 -31.01 25.44
C GLY A 166 20.79 -31.74 26.56
N SER A 167 19.73 -32.48 26.20
CA SER A 167 18.99 -33.35 27.14
C SER A 167 18.62 -34.70 26.55
N ARG A 168 18.53 -35.74 27.41
CA ARG A 168 18.07 -37.09 27.09
C ARG A 168 17.54 -37.77 28.35
N SER A 169 16.46 -38.53 28.25
CA SER A 169 15.94 -39.32 29.38
C SER A 169 17.00 -40.30 29.90
N GLY A 170 17.22 -40.31 31.22
CA GLY A 170 18.28 -41.08 31.89
C GLY A 170 19.67 -40.42 31.91
N TYR A 171 19.80 -39.19 31.40
CA TYR A 171 21.05 -38.43 31.37
C TYR A 171 20.85 -37.03 31.95
N ASP A 172 21.84 -36.53 32.69
CA ASP A 172 21.82 -35.15 33.19
C ASP A 172 21.93 -34.14 32.04
N THR A 173 21.24 -33.00 32.13
CA THR A 173 21.34 -31.95 31.12
C THR A 173 22.71 -31.30 31.14
N SER A 174 23.39 -31.28 29.98
CA SER A 174 24.73 -30.68 29.85
C SER A 174 24.69 -29.45 28.94
N THR A 175 25.51 -28.44 29.23
CA THR A 175 25.54 -27.16 28.50
C THR A 175 26.96 -26.82 28.07
N GLN A 176 27.13 -26.38 26.82
CA GLN A 176 28.38 -25.82 26.32
C GLN A 176 28.13 -24.41 25.79
N THR A 177 29.04 -23.49 26.09
CA THR A 177 29.03 -22.12 25.55
C THR A 177 30.10 -21.96 24.49
N SER A 178 29.80 -21.18 23.45
CA SER A 178 30.76 -20.85 22.39
C SER A 178 31.91 -19.96 22.89
N ALA A 179 32.99 -19.89 22.12
CA ALA A 179 33.88 -18.74 22.18
C ALA A 179 33.10 -17.43 21.89
N PRO A 180 33.52 -16.29 22.46
CA PRO A 180 32.95 -14.99 22.13
C PRO A 180 33.27 -14.57 20.70
N THR A 181 32.37 -13.81 20.08
CA THR A 181 32.69 -13.06 18.86
C THR A 181 33.74 -11.98 19.13
N ALA A 182 34.35 -11.46 18.07
CA ALA A 182 34.92 -10.11 18.13
C ALA A 182 33.85 -9.11 18.62
N THR A 183 34.31 -8.06 19.32
CA THR A 183 33.45 -6.99 19.85
C THR A 183 32.64 -6.34 18.73
N VAL A 184 31.34 -6.13 18.96
CA VAL A 184 30.46 -5.44 18.01
C VAL A 184 30.94 -4.00 17.87
N PRO A 185 31.30 -3.52 16.66
CA PRO A 185 31.83 -2.17 16.51
C PRO A 185 30.86 -1.09 16.99
N THR A 186 31.33 -0.22 17.87
CA THR A 186 30.66 1.05 18.17
C THR A 186 30.71 1.93 16.91
N PRO A 187 29.57 2.40 16.39
CA PRO A 187 29.55 3.15 15.14
C PRO A 187 30.14 4.55 15.34
N VAL A 188 31.30 4.81 14.73
CA VAL A 188 31.83 6.17 14.58
C VAL A 188 30.87 6.95 13.68
N VAL A 189 30.13 7.88 14.28
CA VAL A 189 29.17 8.73 13.56
C VAL A 189 29.87 9.94 12.94
N ALA A 190 29.77 10.09 11.62
CA ALA A 190 30.31 11.24 10.92
C ALA A 190 29.40 12.48 11.06
N PRO A 191 29.93 13.70 11.21
CA PRO A 191 29.11 14.91 11.12
C PRO A 191 28.60 15.12 9.69
N PHE A 192 27.51 15.88 9.54
CA PHE A 192 27.13 16.42 8.24
C PHE A 192 28.13 17.52 7.82
N THR A 193 28.70 17.40 6.63
CA THR A 193 29.65 18.39 6.07
C THR A 193 28.95 19.64 5.56
N ALA A 194 27.64 19.57 5.29
CA ALA A 194 26.79 20.76 5.15
C ALA A 194 25.44 20.53 5.84
N ALA A 195 25.04 21.47 6.68
CA ALA A 195 23.73 21.54 7.34
C ALA A 195 23.34 23.03 7.50
N PRO A 196 22.85 23.68 6.44
CA PRO A 196 22.44 25.08 6.47
C PRO A 196 21.20 25.31 7.36
N ALA A 197 21.01 26.54 7.81
CA ALA A 197 19.77 26.95 8.46
C ALA A 197 18.58 26.83 7.48
N PRO A 198 17.42 26.30 7.92
CA PRO A 198 16.24 26.25 7.08
C PRO A 198 15.66 27.67 6.89
N THR A 199 14.97 27.89 5.77
CA THR A 199 14.25 29.14 5.49
C THR A 199 12.74 28.90 5.43
N ILE A 200 11.95 29.91 5.74
CA ILE A 200 10.48 29.88 5.64
C ILE A 200 10.07 30.63 4.37
N ALA A 201 9.17 30.04 3.57
CA ALA A 201 8.58 30.66 2.40
C ALA A 201 7.05 30.65 2.46
N GLY A 202 6.43 31.82 2.29
CA GLY A 202 4.99 32.04 2.35
C GLY A 202 4.69 33.47 2.80
N SER A 203 3.40 33.81 2.95
CA SER A 203 2.98 35.04 3.64
C SER A 203 2.67 34.72 5.10
N PRO A 204 3.27 35.40 6.10
CA PRO A 204 2.93 35.23 7.51
C PRO A 204 1.61 35.96 7.84
N GLN A 205 0.53 35.57 7.17
CA GLN A 205 -0.79 36.14 7.35
C GLN A 205 -1.76 35.02 7.74
N VAL A 206 -2.67 35.31 8.66
CA VAL A 206 -3.63 34.31 9.15
C VAL A 206 -4.43 33.72 7.99
N GLY A 207 -4.49 32.39 7.95
CA GLY A 207 -5.16 31.62 6.91
C GLY A 207 -4.25 31.16 5.75
N PHE A 208 -3.06 31.74 5.60
CA PHE A 208 -2.07 31.35 4.60
C PHE A 208 -1.15 30.21 5.09
N THR A 209 -0.41 29.60 4.16
CA THR A 209 0.48 28.46 4.45
C THR A 209 1.94 28.85 4.28
N LEU A 210 2.72 28.67 5.33
CA LEU A 210 4.18 28.74 5.35
C LEU A 210 4.77 27.37 4.98
N THR A 211 5.91 27.38 4.29
CA THR A 211 6.64 26.19 3.85
C THR A 211 8.09 26.25 4.33
N ALA A 212 8.52 25.23 5.06
CA ALA A 212 9.90 25.06 5.49
C ALA A 212 10.77 24.56 4.32
N ARG A 213 11.92 25.19 4.12
CA ARG A 213 12.93 24.80 3.13
C ARG A 213 14.22 24.46 3.88
N SER A 214 14.52 23.17 4.00
CA SER A 214 15.67 22.67 4.79
C SER A 214 17.04 23.04 4.23
N GLY A 215 17.12 23.43 2.96
CA GLY A 215 18.38 23.66 2.26
C GLY A 215 19.09 22.36 1.87
N THR A 216 20.23 22.48 1.18
CA THR A 216 21.02 21.32 0.74
C THR A 216 21.90 20.81 1.89
N TRP A 217 21.58 19.63 2.42
CA TRP A 217 22.38 18.97 3.47
C TRP A 217 23.27 17.90 2.86
N THR A 218 24.55 17.92 3.23
CA THR A 218 25.57 17.00 2.72
C THR A 218 26.11 16.13 3.85
N PRO A 219 26.08 14.78 3.73
CA PRO A 219 25.39 14.01 2.71
C PRO A 219 23.89 13.82 3.05
N TRP A 220 23.02 13.78 2.03
CA TRP A 220 21.55 13.75 2.12
C TRP A 220 20.95 12.92 3.30
N PRO A 221 20.24 13.54 4.25
CA PRO A 221 19.53 12.87 5.35
C PRO A 221 18.03 12.68 5.11
N THR A 222 17.36 11.98 6.03
CA THR A 222 15.91 12.07 6.24
C THR A 222 15.61 13.24 7.18
N PHE A 223 14.59 14.06 6.87
CA PHE A 223 14.20 15.21 7.68
C PHE A 223 12.96 14.97 8.55
N SER A 224 12.94 15.57 9.74
CA SER A 224 11.73 15.89 10.49
C SER A 224 11.65 17.40 10.78
N TYR A 225 10.43 17.90 11.01
CA TYR A 225 10.14 19.32 11.22
C TYR A 225 9.45 19.52 12.57
N ALA A 226 9.58 20.71 13.14
CA ALA A 226 8.90 21.16 14.35
C ALA A 226 8.73 22.69 14.30
N TRP A 227 7.49 23.17 14.16
CA TRP A 227 7.19 24.61 14.12
C TRP A 227 7.06 25.19 15.53
N THR A 228 7.56 26.41 15.71
CA THR A 228 7.51 27.16 16.97
C THR A 228 6.80 28.50 16.79
N ARG A 229 6.14 28.95 17.87
CA ARG A 229 5.53 30.27 18.03
C ARG A 229 6.17 30.92 19.24
N ASP A 230 6.75 32.11 19.08
CA ASP A 230 7.49 32.83 20.13
C ASP A 230 8.59 31.95 20.77
N GLY A 231 9.22 31.09 19.96
CA GLY A 231 10.19 30.07 20.40
C GLY A 231 9.60 28.79 21.01
N VAL A 232 8.30 28.77 21.37
CA VAL A 232 7.63 27.63 22.00
C VAL A 232 7.09 26.65 20.94
N LEU A 233 7.27 25.34 21.16
CA LEU A 233 6.84 24.29 20.23
C LEU A 233 5.31 24.25 20.04
N ILE A 234 4.85 24.38 18.79
CA ILE A 234 3.44 24.23 18.44
C ILE A 234 3.15 22.72 18.31
N ALA A 235 2.54 22.15 19.36
CA ALA A 235 2.33 20.71 19.47
C ALA A 235 1.60 20.11 18.24
N GLY A 236 2.16 19.03 17.70
CA GLY A 236 1.64 18.32 16.52
C GLY A 236 2.00 18.95 15.16
N GLN A 237 2.64 20.13 15.12
CA GLN A 237 3.04 20.79 13.87
C GLN A 237 4.42 20.31 13.42
N THR A 238 4.45 19.11 12.82
CA THR A 238 5.69 18.43 12.37
C THR A 238 5.77 18.23 10.86
N GLY A 239 4.90 18.92 10.10
CA GLY A 239 4.92 18.92 8.64
C GLY A 239 5.94 19.89 8.05
N VAL A 240 6.29 19.66 6.77
CA VAL A 240 7.10 20.61 5.96
C VAL A 240 6.34 21.92 5.68
N THR A 241 5.03 21.96 5.90
CA THR A 241 4.18 23.16 5.84
C THR A 241 3.48 23.40 7.18
N TYR A 242 3.17 24.66 7.45
CA TYR A 242 2.33 25.10 8.56
C TYR A 242 1.32 26.14 8.07
N ARG A 243 0.05 26.01 8.46
CA ARG A 243 -0.97 27.02 8.15
C ARG A 243 -1.08 27.98 9.32
N VAL A 244 -0.83 29.26 9.06
CA VAL A 244 -0.96 30.34 10.05
C VAL A 244 -2.40 30.42 10.54
N THR A 245 -2.59 30.38 11.85
CA THR A 245 -3.88 30.40 12.54
C THR A 245 -4.11 31.76 13.22
N GLU A 246 -5.36 32.01 13.65
CA GLU A 246 -5.70 33.21 14.44
C GLU A 246 -4.83 33.34 15.71
N ALA A 247 -4.40 32.21 16.29
CA ALA A 247 -3.56 32.16 17.48
C ALA A 247 -2.07 32.48 17.22
N ASP A 248 -1.67 32.74 15.97
CA ASP A 248 -0.34 33.20 15.60
C ASP A 248 -0.28 34.72 15.38
N ARG A 249 -1.42 35.43 15.40
CA ARG A 249 -1.49 36.87 15.11
C ARG A 249 -0.68 37.68 16.14
N GLY A 250 0.32 38.42 15.66
CA GLY A 250 1.24 39.19 16.51
C GLY A 250 2.41 38.38 17.08
N ALA A 251 2.54 37.10 16.72
CA ALA A 251 3.57 36.20 17.21
C ALA A 251 4.64 35.90 16.15
N ASP A 252 5.80 35.43 16.60
CA ASP A 252 6.95 35.08 15.78
C ASP A 252 6.97 33.58 15.44
N LEU A 253 6.90 33.24 14.15
CA LEU A 253 6.91 31.86 13.67
C LEU A 253 8.29 31.43 13.16
N ALA A 254 8.83 30.35 13.72
CA ALA A 254 10.06 29.72 13.23
C ALA A 254 9.87 28.20 13.02
N VAL A 255 10.79 27.57 12.28
CA VAL A 255 10.77 26.11 12.06
C VAL A 255 12.11 25.48 12.37
N THR A 256 12.08 24.43 13.19
CA THR A 256 13.22 23.58 13.51
C THR A 256 13.20 22.35 12.62
N VAL A 257 14.32 22.07 11.95
CA VAL A 257 14.53 20.93 11.05
C VAL A 257 15.64 20.05 11.60
N THR A 258 15.37 18.75 11.72
CA THR A 258 16.35 17.75 12.17
C THR A 258 16.65 16.77 11.03
N GLY A 259 17.93 16.64 10.67
CA GLY A 259 18.43 15.68 9.70
C GLY A 259 19.05 14.46 10.37
N THR A 260 18.54 13.27 10.01
CA THR A 260 19.01 11.97 10.53
C THR A 260 19.48 11.07 9.39
N LYS A 261 20.61 10.38 9.57
CA LYS A 261 21.14 9.42 8.60
C LYS A 261 21.96 8.32 9.29
N THR A 262 21.79 7.07 8.88
CA THR A 262 22.56 5.93 9.41
C THR A 262 24.06 6.14 9.21
N GLY A 263 24.85 6.06 10.28
CA GLY A 263 26.29 6.33 10.29
C GLY A 263 26.68 7.81 10.46
N TYR A 264 25.71 8.71 10.69
CA TYR A 264 25.95 10.15 10.84
C TYR A 264 25.29 10.71 12.11
N SER A 265 25.88 11.77 12.65
CA SER A 265 25.41 12.47 13.85
C SER A 265 24.14 13.26 13.55
N THR A 266 23.00 12.84 14.11
CA THR A 266 21.72 13.56 14.02
C THR A 266 21.93 15.05 14.34
N THR A 267 21.58 15.92 13.41
CA THR A 267 21.89 17.35 13.48
C THR A 267 20.62 18.17 13.28
N THR A 268 20.48 19.24 14.04
CA THR A 268 19.30 20.12 14.04
C THR A 268 19.68 21.54 13.69
N ARG A 269 18.78 22.25 13.00
CA ARG A 269 18.88 23.66 12.62
C ARG A 269 17.51 24.32 12.71
N THR A 270 17.46 25.57 13.15
CA THR A 270 16.22 26.36 13.24
C THR A 270 16.32 27.55 12.30
N SER A 271 15.20 27.98 11.73
CA SER A 271 15.13 29.14 10.85
C SER A 271 15.22 30.43 11.65
N ASP A 272 15.49 31.54 10.94
CA ASP A 272 15.07 32.85 11.42
C ASP A 272 13.54 32.87 11.65
N ALA A 273 13.10 33.74 12.55
CA ALA A 273 11.68 33.92 12.85
C ALA A 273 10.99 34.84 11.84
N MET A 274 9.69 34.63 11.65
CA MET A 274 8.84 35.37 10.73
C MET A 274 7.58 35.85 11.45
N SER A 275 7.51 37.15 11.73
CA SER A 275 6.43 37.79 12.49
C SER A 275 5.11 37.83 11.71
N VAL A 276 4.01 37.47 12.35
CA VAL A 276 2.65 37.58 11.80
C VAL A 276 2.05 38.95 12.18
N PRO A 277 1.63 39.81 11.22
CA PRO A 277 1.15 41.15 11.54
C PRO A 277 -0.06 41.18 12.49
N ALA A 278 0.02 42.05 13.51
CA ALA A 278 -1.11 42.43 14.34
C ALA A 278 -1.98 43.50 13.65
N PRO A 279 -3.30 43.57 13.93
CA PRO A 279 -4.19 44.58 13.36
C PRO A 279 -3.85 45.96 13.91
N THR A 280 -3.57 46.91 13.01
CA THR A 280 -3.45 48.33 13.38
C THR A 280 -4.81 48.85 13.86
N PRO A 281 -4.90 49.54 15.01
CA PRO A 281 -6.16 50.12 15.47
C PRO A 281 -6.57 51.30 14.57
N THR A 282 -7.56 51.08 13.71
CA THR A 282 -8.19 52.15 12.92
C THR A 282 -8.86 53.15 13.86
N ALA A 283 -8.51 54.44 13.74
CA ALA A 283 -9.12 55.49 14.54
C ALA A 283 -10.64 55.61 14.24
N THR A 284 -11.46 55.59 15.29
CA THR A 284 -12.93 55.66 15.16
C THR A 284 -13.36 56.99 14.53
N PRO A 285 -14.09 56.98 13.39
CA PRO A 285 -14.58 58.21 12.79
C PRO A 285 -15.65 58.84 13.70
N THR A 286 -15.42 60.08 14.13
CA THR A 286 -16.41 60.85 14.91
C THR A 286 -17.53 61.32 14.00
N THR A 287 -18.78 61.01 14.35
CA THR A 287 -19.96 61.43 13.59
C THR A 287 -20.27 62.91 13.80
N ALA A 288 -20.23 63.70 12.73
CA ALA A 288 -20.76 65.06 12.72
C ALA A 288 -22.30 65.03 12.70
N PRO A 289 -23.01 65.86 13.48
CA PRO A 289 -24.48 65.83 13.55
C PRO A 289 -25.14 66.53 12.35
N THR A 290 -26.00 65.80 11.64
CA THR A 290 -26.93 66.36 10.63
C THR A 290 -28.07 67.11 11.34
N PRO A 291 -28.48 68.32 10.88
CA PRO A 291 -29.53 69.09 11.55
C PRO A 291 -30.93 68.51 11.38
N THR A 292 -31.69 68.46 12.49
CA THR A 292 -33.10 68.04 12.55
C THR A 292 -34.03 69.22 12.23
N PRO A 293 -35.14 69.04 11.47
CA PRO A 293 -36.09 70.11 11.20
C PRO A 293 -36.82 70.61 12.45
N THR A 294 -37.04 71.93 12.52
CA THR A 294 -37.61 72.62 13.68
C THR A 294 -39.11 72.38 13.86
N VAL A 295 -39.53 72.15 15.11
CA VAL A 295 -40.92 72.28 15.57
C VAL A 295 -40.97 73.31 16.70
N ALA A 296 -42.03 74.13 16.75
CA ALA A 296 -42.14 75.25 17.69
C ALA A 296 -42.40 74.80 19.16
N PRO A 297 -42.02 75.61 20.17
CA PRO A 297 -41.88 75.14 21.56
C PRO A 297 -43.07 75.43 22.48
N THR A 298 -43.25 74.61 23.53
CA THR A 298 -43.98 74.99 24.77
C THR A 298 -43.38 74.31 26.02
N GLN A 299 -42.61 75.10 26.77
CA GLN A 299 -42.39 75.19 28.24
C GLN A 299 -42.34 73.94 29.18
N ALA A 300 -41.49 74.04 30.22
CA ALA A 300 -41.31 73.09 31.33
C ALA A 300 -42.17 73.42 32.58
N PRO A 301 -42.23 72.55 33.61
CA PRO A 301 -41.35 72.71 34.80
C PRO A 301 -40.88 71.37 35.45
N THR A 302 -40.02 71.36 36.49
CA THR A 302 -39.46 70.10 37.08
C THR A 302 -38.97 70.19 38.55
N PRO A 303 -39.57 69.41 39.49
CA PRO A 303 -38.99 68.97 40.79
C PRO A 303 -38.30 67.57 40.68
N THR A 304 -37.47 67.00 41.59
CA THR A 304 -37.05 67.26 43.00
C THR A 304 -38.02 66.73 44.10
N PRO A 305 -37.61 66.00 45.18
CA PRO A 305 -36.36 65.26 45.53
C PRO A 305 -36.52 63.82 46.17
N THR A 306 -35.40 63.05 46.32
CA THR A 306 -34.83 62.26 47.49
C THR A 306 -35.74 61.44 48.47
N PRO A 307 -35.35 60.40 49.30
CA PRO A 307 -34.05 59.72 49.66
C PRO A 307 -33.95 58.20 49.28
N THR A 308 -32.81 57.45 49.34
CA THR A 308 -31.95 56.93 50.47
C THR A 308 -32.68 55.89 51.37
N VAL A 309 -32.20 54.64 51.62
CA VAL A 309 -31.03 54.19 52.44
C VAL A 309 -30.44 52.81 52.00
N ALA A 310 -29.29 52.38 52.57
CA ALA A 310 -28.60 51.07 52.47
C ALA A 310 -28.01 50.68 53.87
N PRO A 311 -27.03 49.75 54.06
CA PRO A 311 -26.70 48.43 53.49
C PRO A 311 -26.68 47.31 54.59
N THR A 312 -26.10 46.10 54.36
CA THR A 312 -25.27 45.23 55.29
C THR A 312 -24.98 43.82 54.67
N GLN A 313 -24.20 42.93 55.33
CA GLN A 313 -23.36 41.86 54.73
C GLN A 313 -23.65 40.39 55.19
N ALA A 314 -22.85 39.42 54.71
CA ALA A 314 -22.89 37.94 54.99
C ALA A 314 -22.03 37.51 56.23
N PRO A 315 -21.87 36.21 56.67
CA PRO A 315 -21.29 35.06 55.92
C PRO A 315 -21.77 33.59 56.29
N THR A 316 -20.99 32.56 55.85
CA THR A 316 -21.02 31.05 55.88
C THR A 316 -20.87 30.33 57.27
N PRO A 317 -20.78 28.96 57.48
CA PRO A 317 -21.02 27.70 56.69
C PRO A 317 -21.71 26.44 57.40
N THR A 318 -21.78 25.29 56.66
CA THR A 318 -22.49 23.96 56.75
C THR A 318 -22.23 22.88 57.88
N PRO A 319 -23.27 22.06 58.27
CA PRO A 319 -23.16 20.75 59.02
C PRO A 319 -24.02 19.51 58.51
N THR A 320 -23.80 18.27 59.02
CA THR A 320 -24.55 16.95 58.82
C THR A 320 -24.25 15.93 59.99
N PRO A 321 -24.55 14.57 60.08
CA PRO A 321 -25.23 13.52 59.24
C PRO A 321 -26.12 12.43 59.98
N THR A 322 -26.27 11.18 59.45
CA THR A 322 -26.83 9.88 60.02
C THR A 322 -28.39 9.71 60.18
N VAL A 323 -29.07 8.56 60.44
CA VAL A 323 -28.79 7.16 60.97
C VAL A 323 -29.71 6.03 60.34
N ALA A 324 -29.77 4.76 60.85
CA ALA A 324 -30.61 3.61 60.36
C ALA A 324 -31.04 2.55 61.44
N PRO A 325 -32.04 1.64 61.22
CA PRO A 325 -31.88 0.16 61.43
C PRO A 325 -32.77 -0.81 60.56
N THR A 326 -32.80 -2.14 60.86
CA THR A 326 -33.23 -3.30 60.01
C THR A 326 -34.12 -4.35 60.73
N GLN A 327 -34.90 -5.24 60.05
CA GLN A 327 -35.27 -6.67 60.41
C GLN A 327 -36.01 -7.44 59.24
N ALA A 328 -36.20 -8.79 59.31
CA ALA A 328 -36.85 -9.72 58.32
C ALA A 328 -37.22 -11.10 59.00
N PRO A 329 -37.48 -12.30 58.37
CA PRO A 329 -37.74 -12.78 56.98
C PRO A 329 -38.85 -13.92 56.82
N THR A 330 -38.90 -14.66 55.67
CA THR A 330 -39.45 -16.07 55.47
C THR A 330 -41.01 -16.22 55.37
N PRO A 331 -41.68 -17.21 54.66
CA PRO A 331 -41.32 -18.60 54.31
C PRO A 331 -41.54 -19.15 52.86
N THR A 332 -41.27 -20.46 52.68
CA THR A 332 -41.19 -21.25 51.42
C THR A 332 -42.17 -22.45 51.39
N PRO A 333 -42.64 -22.93 50.21
CA PRO A 333 -43.32 -24.23 50.08
C PRO A 333 -42.54 -25.35 49.34
N THR A 334 -42.77 -26.56 49.85
CA THR A 334 -42.30 -27.95 49.59
C THR A 334 -42.29 -28.51 48.13
N PRO A 335 -41.39 -29.47 47.78
CA PRO A 335 -41.36 -30.23 46.50
C PRO A 335 -41.91 -31.69 46.57
N THR A 336 -41.71 -32.53 45.52
CA THR A 336 -41.97 -34.02 45.38
C THR A 336 -43.21 -34.36 44.52
N PRO A 337 -43.29 -35.47 43.72
CA PRO A 337 -42.38 -36.63 43.54
C PRO A 337 -41.82 -36.92 42.12
N THR A 338 -40.89 -37.88 42.07
CA THR A 338 -40.27 -38.53 40.88
C THR A 338 -41.15 -39.65 40.26
N PRO A 339 -40.93 -40.03 38.99
CA PRO A 339 -40.36 -41.37 38.70
C PRO A 339 -39.31 -41.36 37.55
N THR A 340 -38.13 -41.94 37.74
CA THR A 340 -37.72 -43.32 37.39
C THR A 340 -37.30 -43.52 35.93
N VAL A 341 -36.03 -43.88 35.71
CA VAL A 341 -35.42 -44.15 34.40
C VAL A 341 -35.30 -45.66 34.16
N ALA A 342 -35.63 -46.13 32.96
CA ALA A 342 -35.32 -47.49 32.49
C ALA A 342 -34.03 -47.50 31.63
N PRO A 343 -33.21 -48.57 31.66
CA PRO A 343 -31.86 -48.55 31.09
C PRO A 343 -31.80 -48.97 29.62
N THR A 344 -30.97 -48.32 28.80
CA THR A 344 -30.59 -48.84 27.47
C THR A 344 -29.18 -48.40 27.05
N THR A 345 -28.29 -49.39 26.88
CA THR A 345 -27.01 -49.43 26.12
C THR A 345 -26.14 -48.16 25.99
N ALA A 346 -24.92 -48.23 26.53
CA ALA A 346 -23.85 -47.28 26.22
C ALA A 346 -23.28 -47.50 24.80
N PRO A 347 -23.02 -46.43 24.01
CA PRO A 347 -22.31 -46.53 22.74
C PRO A 347 -20.78 -46.59 22.93
N THR A 348 -20.10 -47.37 22.09
CA THR A 348 -18.64 -47.52 22.04
C THR A 348 -17.94 -46.17 21.80
N PRO A 349 -16.81 -45.86 22.47
CA PRO A 349 -16.06 -44.63 22.22
C PRO A 349 -15.48 -44.60 20.80
N ALA A 350 -15.78 -43.53 20.07
CA ALA A 350 -15.16 -43.20 18.79
C ALA A 350 -13.68 -42.76 18.99
N PRO A 351 -12.80 -42.92 17.98
CA PRO A 351 -11.38 -42.62 18.13
C PRO A 351 -11.12 -41.13 18.42
N THR A 352 -10.38 -40.86 19.50
CA THR A 352 -9.99 -39.52 19.90
C THR A 352 -8.94 -38.93 18.95
N THR A 353 -9.31 -37.86 18.25
CA THR A 353 -8.36 -37.05 17.48
C THR A 353 -7.29 -36.46 18.40
N PRO A 354 -5.99 -36.47 18.03
CA PRO A 354 -4.93 -35.86 18.83
C PRO A 354 -5.20 -34.38 19.10
N ALA A 355 -4.92 -33.92 20.33
CA ALA A 355 -5.08 -32.52 20.71
C ALA A 355 -4.13 -31.61 19.90
N ALA A 356 -4.66 -30.51 19.37
CA ALA A 356 -3.90 -29.57 18.55
C ALA A 356 -2.82 -28.84 19.37
N ALA A 357 -1.63 -28.67 18.79
CA ALA A 357 -0.49 -28.10 19.51
C ALA A 357 -0.65 -26.58 19.77
N PRO A 358 -0.20 -26.04 20.92
CA PRO A 358 -0.24 -24.61 21.17
C PRO A 358 0.84 -23.85 20.39
N PHE A 359 0.60 -22.58 20.05
CA PHE A 359 1.65 -21.67 19.59
C PHE A 359 2.65 -21.40 20.71
N THR A 360 3.93 -21.73 20.48
CA THR A 360 5.02 -21.58 21.45
C THR A 360 5.48 -20.14 21.62
N ALA A 361 5.25 -19.29 20.61
CA ALA A 361 5.33 -17.84 20.74
C ALA A 361 4.19 -17.17 19.95
N ALA A 362 3.63 -16.10 20.50
CA ALA A 362 2.69 -15.22 19.80
C ALA A 362 2.84 -13.83 20.41
N ALA A 363 3.31 -12.86 19.62
CA ALA A 363 3.53 -11.50 20.08
C ALA A 363 2.21 -10.70 20.09
N THR A 364 2.04 -9.84 21.09
CA THR A 364 0.96 -8.86 21.16
C THR A 364 1.05 -7.92 19.93
N PRO A 365 -0.03 -7.74 19.16
CA PRO A 365 0.01 -6.90 17.98
C PRO A 365 0.16 -5.42 18.35
N THR A 366 0.70 -4.63 17.43
CA THR A 366 0.90 -3.18 17.60
C THR A 366 0.20 -2.39 16.51
N ILE A 367 -0.21 -1.16 16.84
CA ILE A 367 -0.81 -0.20 15.92
C ILE A 367 0.21 0.91 15.62
N ALA A 368 0.36 1.26 14.35
CA ALA A 368 1.15 2.40 13.89
C ALA A 368 0.29 3.36 13.05
N GLY A 369 0.32 4.65 13.37
CA GLY A 369 -0.47 5.69 12.69
C GLY A 369 -1.03 6.70 13.70
N THR A 370 -1.70 7.75 13.21
CA THR A 370 -2.34 8.76 14.05
C THR A 370 -3.83 8.42 14.22
N ALA A 371 -4.28 8.25 15.46
CA ALA A 371 -5.69 8.02 15.77
C ALA A 371 -6.49 9.33 15.70
N ARG A 372 -6.81 9.75 14.48
CA ARG A 372 -7.62 10.94 14.18
C ARG A 372 -8.52 10.67 12.98
N VAL A 373 -9.77 11.13 13.05
CA VAL A 373 -10.76 11.01 11.97
C VAL A 373 -10.13 11.33 10.60
N GLY A 374 -10.26 10.39 9.66
CA GLY A 374 -9.74 10.49 8.30
C GLY A 374 -8.32 9.97 8.07
N PHE A 375 -7.56 9.60 9.12
CA PHE A 375 -6.21 9.06 9.04
C PHE A 375 -6.21 7.53 9.08
N THR A 376 -5.13 6.90 8.61
CA THR A 376 -5.02 5.43 8.52
C THR A 376 -4.07 4.88 9.59
N LEU A 377 -4.58 3.89 10.34
CA LEU A 377 -3.84 3.05 11.28
C LEU A 377 -3.41 1.75 10.58
N SER A 378 -2.26 1.21 10.95
CA SER A 378 -1.68 -0.04 10.44
C SER A 378 -1.45 -1.03 11.56
N ALA A 379 -1.97 -2.26 11.44
CA ALA A 379 -1.75 -3.34 12.38
C ALA A 379 -0.44 -4.08 12.05
N ARG A 380 0.27 -4.52 13.08
CA ARG A 380 1.44 -5.40 12.96
C ARG A 380 1.29 -6.58 13.92
N ALA A 381 1.17 -7.79 13.38
CA ALA A 381 0.95 -9.03 14.14
C ALA A 381 2.11 -9.41 15.09
N GLY A 382 3.33 -8.91 14.84
CA GLY A 382 4.53 -9.34 15.56
C GLY A 382 5.02 -10.74 15.14
N VAL A 383 5.89 -11.35 15.95
CA VAL A 383 6.48 -12.68 15.68
C VAL A 383 5.61 -13.78 16.32
N TRP A 384 5.30 -14.81 15.54
CA TRP A 384 4.50 -15.96 15.98
C TRP A 384 5.20 -17.27 15.58
N THR A 385 5.31 -18.21 16.52
CA THR A 385 6.01 -19.48 16.35
C THR A 385 5.09 -20.65 16.70
N PRO A 386 4.92 -21.63 15.80
CA PRO A 386 5.30 -21.61 14.39
C PRO A 386 4.44 -20.61 13.58
N TRP A 387 4.95 -20.14 12.44
CA TRP A 387 4.26 -19.16 11.59
C TRP A 387 2.83 -19.58 11.19
N PRO A 388 1.78 -18.79 11.53
CA PRO A 388 0.39 -19.02 11.12
C PRO A 388 -0.01 -18.21 9.89
N THR A 389 -1.23 -18.42 9.40
CA THR A 389 -1.96 -17.39 8.65
C THR A 389 -2.67 -16.43 9.62
N PHE A 390 -2.79 -15.15 9.25
CA PHE A 390 -3.38 -14.12 10.11
C PHE A 390 -4.71 -13.60 9.57
N SER A 391 -5.69 -13.43 10.46
CA SER A 391 -6.85 -12.56 10.25
C SER A 391 -6.86 -11.42 11.29
N TYR A 392 -7.48 -10.30 10.93
CA TYR A 392 -7.54 -9.09 11.74
C TYR A 392 -9.00 -8.76 12.05
N ALA A 393 -9.24 -8.10 13.17
CA ALA A 393 -10.51 -7.48 13.52
C ALA A 393 -10.21 -6.20 14.30
N TRP A 394 -10.51 -5.03 13.73
CA TRP A 394 -10.38 -3.75 14.44
C TRP A 394 -11.56 -3.56 15.40
N LEU A 395 -11.32 -2.86 16.52
CA LEU A 395 -12.29 -2.67 17.59
C LEU A 395 -12.41 -1.19 17.97
N ARG A 396 -13.63 -0.77 18.30
CA ARG A 396 -13.98 0.53 18.89
C ARG A 396 -14.49 0.28 20.31
N ASP A 397 -13.81 0.85 21.29
CA ASP A 397 -14.09 0.68 22.73
C ASP A 397 -14.25 -0.79 23.16
N GLY A 398 -13.41 -1.67 22.59
CA GLY A 398 -13.42 -3.11 22.83
C GLY A 398 -14.45 -3.93 22.01
N VAL A 399 -15.27 -3.29 21.18
CA VAL A 399 -16.28 -3.95 20.31
C VAL A 399 -15.80 -4.01 18.86
N VAL A 400 -15.90 -5.17 18.22
CA VAL A 400 -15.43 -5.36 16.83
C VAL A 400 -16.19 -4.47 15.84
N ILE A 401 -15.44 -3.72 15.03
CA ILE A 401 -15.97 -2.86 13.96
C ILE A 401 -16.24 -3.74 12.73
N ALA A 402 -17.52 -3.95 12.41
CA ALA A 402 -17.93 -4.85 11.33
C ALA A 402 -17.26 -4.53 9.98
N GLY A 403 -16.83 -5.59 9.28
CA GLY A 403 -16.13 -5.48 7.99
C GLY A 403 -14.68 -4.99 8.05
N GLN A 404 -14.17 -4.52 9.19
CA GLN A 404 -12.80 -4.01 9.33
C GLN A 404 -11.82 -5.13 9.67
N THR A 405 -11.51 -5.96 8.67
CA THR A 405 -10.66 -7.16 8.80
C THR A 405 -9.31 -7.06 8.06
N GLY A 406 -8.99 -5.89 7.52
CA GLY A 406 -7.73 -5.62 6.83
C GLY A 406 -6.55 -5.33 7.78
N VAL A 407 -5.32 -5.42 7.23
CA VAL A 407 -4.08 -5.01 7.91
C VAL A 407 -4.01 -3.51 8.25
N THR A 408 -4.91 -2.70 7.70
CA THR A 408 -5.05 -1.27 7.95
C THR A 408 -6.52 -0.91 8.23
N TYR A 409 -6.73 0.13 9.03
CA TYR A 409 -8.05 0.71 9.29
C TYR A 409 -7.98 2.23 9.14
N ARG A 410 -8.92 2.82 8.41
CA ARG A 410 -9.04 4.28 8.31
C ARG A 410 -10.04 4.76 9.36
N VAL A 411 -9.55 5.57 10.30
CA VAL A 411 -10.33 6.12 11.41
C VAL A 411 -11.54 6.89 10.85
N GLN A 412 -12.73 6.45 11.22
CA GLN A 412 -14.03 6.94 10.77
C GLN A 412 -14.47 8.15 11.61
N ALA A 413 -15.44 8.93 11.13
CA ALA A 413 -16.02 10.03 11.90
C ALA A 413 -16.65 9.55 13.22
N GLY A 414 -17.28 8.37 13.20
CA GLY A 414 -17.84 7.70 14.38
C GLY A 414 -16.80 7.08 15.33
N ASP A 415 -15.50 7.30 15.13
CA ASP A 415 -14.47 7.00 16.13
C ASP A 415 -14.15 8.20 17.03
N ALA A 416 -14.68 9.41 16.76
CA ALA A 416 -14.30 10.63 17.50
C ALA A 416 -14.67 10.54 18.99
N GLY A 417 -13.65 10.47 19.86
CA GLY A 417 -13.82 10.25 21.31
C GLY A 417 -13.70 8.79 21.76
N SER A 418 -13.72 7.83 20.84
CA SER A 418 -13.54 6.39 21.12
C SER A 418 -12.08 5.96 21.20
N ARG A 419 -11.85 4.78 21.77
CA ARG A 419 -10.57 4.06 21.75
C ARG A 419 -10.55 3.00 20.66
N ILE A 420 -9.46 2.92 19.89
CA ILE A 420 -9.29 1.98 18.77
C ILE A 420 -8.20 0.97 19.08
N SER A 421 -8.51 -0.32 18.95
CA SER A 421 -7.55 -1.43 19.02
C SER A 421 -7.75 -2.39 17.85
N VAL A 422 -6.87 -3.40 17.75
CA VAL A 422 -6.95 -4.49 16.77
C VAL A 422 -6.64 -5.83 17.42
N THR A 423 -7.51 -6.81 17.19
CA THR A 423 -7.30 -8.22 17.49
C THR A 423 -6.74 -8.92 16.26
N VAL A 424 -5.65 -9.66 16.44
CA VAL A 424 -5.03 -10.48 15.41
C VAL A 424 -5.15 -11.94 15.82
N THR A 425 -5.64 -12.77 14.90
CA THR A 425 -5.85 -14.21 15.10
C THR A 425 -4.90 -15.00 14.20
N GLY A 426 -4.09 -15.86 14.80
CA GLY A 426 -3.20 -16.79 14.11
C GLY A 426 -3.80 -18.19 14.04
N THR A 427 -3.94 -18.72 12.82
CA THR A 427 -4.44 -20.08 12.54
C THR A 427 -3.37 -20.91 11.83
N LYS A 428 -3.21 -22.17 12.20
CA LYS A 428 -2.33 -23.13 11.49
C LYS A 428 -2.84 -24.56 11.66
N THR A 429 -2.88 -25.33 10.57
CA THR A 429 -3.30 -26.74 10.61
C THR A 429 -2.47 -27.55 11.62
N GLY A 430 -3.16 -28.30 12.49
CA GLY A 430 -2.54 -29.06 13.59
C GLY A 430 -2.24 -28.26 14.86
N TYR A 431 -2.51 -26.95 14.88
CA TYR A 431 -2.29 -26.06 16.02
C TYR A 431 -3.59 -25.41 16.49
N ALA A 432 -3.70 -25.15 17.80
CA ALA A 432 -4.83 -24.47 18.40
C ALA A 432 -4.81 -22.97 18.04
N THR A 433 -5.84 -22.50 17.34
CA THR A 433 -6.02 -21.09 16.96
C THR A 433 -5.89 -20.16 18.17
N LYS A 434 -5.14 -19.07 18.04
CA LYS A 434 -4.88 -18.12 19.12
C LYS A 434 -5.09 -16.68 18.64
N SER A 435 -5.67 -15.86 19.48
CA SER A 435 -5.95 -14.43 19.20
C SER A 435 -5.29 -13.56 20.27
N LEU A 436 -4.78 -12.39 19.86
CA LEU A 436 -4.20 -11.39 20.75
C LEU A 436 -4.66 -9.99 20.32
N THR A 437 -4.92 -9.11 21.28
CA THR A 437 -5.37 -7.73 21.05
C THR A 437 -4.26 -6.74 21.38
N SER A 438 -4.18 -5.67 20.60
CA SER A 438 -3.22 -4.57 20.80
C SER A 438 -3.63 -3.65 21.95
N ALA A 439 -2.69 -2.80 22.38
CA ALA A 439 -3.03 -1.62 23.16
C ALA A 439 -4.00 -0.70 22.40
N GLU A 440 -4.83 0.04 23.13
CA GLU A 440 -5.79 0.98 22.59
C GLU A 440 -5.16 2.35 22.28
N LEU A 441 -5.56 2.97 21.17
CA LEU A 441 -5.27 4.37 20.84
C LEU A 441 -6.53 5.22 21.00
N GLN A 442 -6.46 6.27 21.82
CA GLN A 442 -7.53 7.25 21.97
C GLN A 442 -7.64 8.15 20.73
N VAL A 443 -8.85 8.30 20.18
CA VAL A 443 -9.16 9.30 19.15
C VAL A 443 -9.69 10.58 19.83
N PRO A 444 -9.17 11.77 19.51
CA PRO A 444 -9.72 13.03 20.03
C PRO A 444 -11.16 13.30 19.57
N ALA A 445 -11.98 13.86 20.45
CA ALA A 445 -13.30 14.37 20.11
C ALA A 445 -13.22 15.66 19.27
N ALA A 446 -14.26 15.97 18.50
CA ALA A 446 -14.35 17.19 17.71
C ALA A 446 -14.93 18.35 18.54
N SER A 447 -14.26 19.50 18.55
CA SER A 447 -14.79 20.74 19.14
C SER A 447 -15.87 21.35 18.25
N ALA A 448 -16.97 21.80 18.84
CA ALA A 448 -18.07 22.44 18.12
C ALA A 448 -17.73 23.87 17.64
N PRO A 449 -18.22 24.31 16.47
CA PRO A 449 -18.02 25.66 15.97
C PRO A 449 -18.95 26.69 16.65
N THR A 450 -18.44 27.89 16.90
CA THR A 450 -19.23 29.05 17.36
C THR A 450 -19.83 29.79 16.15
N PRO A 451 -21.12 30.23 16.18
CA PRO A 451 -21.75 30.91 15.05
C PRO A 451 -21.20 32.33 14.83
N THR A 452 -21.19 32.77 13.57
CA THR A 452 -20.78 34.12 13.13
C THR A 452 -21.92 34.80 12.36
N PRO A 453 -22.13 36.13 12.44
CA PRO A 453 -23.29 36.80 11.80
C PRO A 453 -23.24 36.87 10.26
N ALA A 454 -24.40 37.16 9.66
CA ALA A 454 -24.61 37.23 8.21
C ALA A 454 -24.10 38.54 7.56
N PRO A 455 -23.74 38.53 6.26
CA PRO A 455 -23.27 39.70 5.52
C PRO A 455 -24.41 40.63 5.06
N THR A 456 -24.06 41.88 4.69
CA THR A 456 -24.97 42.87 4.10
C THR A 456 -24.45 43.40 2.76
N THR A 457 -25.38 43.81 1.89
CA THR A 457 -25.17 44.09 0.46
C THR A 457 -24.56 45.48 0.20
N PRO A 458 -23.61 45.64 -0.74
CA PRO A 458 -23.09 46.94 -1.15
C PRO A 458 -24.05 47.70 -2.10
N ALA A 459 -23.96 49.03 -2.08
CA ALA A 459 -24.65 49.98 -2.97
C ALA A 459 -23.63 50.90 -3.68
N PRO A 460 -23.98 51.54 -4.82
CA PRO A 460 -22.99 52.08 -5.77
C PRO A 460 -22.37 53.44 -5.38
N THR A 461 -21.19 53.72 -5.94
CA THR A 461 -20.42 54.98 -5.78
C THR A 461 -20.39 55.76 -7.12
N PRO A 462 -20.53 57.10 -7.14
CA PRO A 462 -20.77 57.87 -8.37
C PRO A 462 -19.52 58.39 -9.12
N THR A 463 -19.77 58.89 -10.33
CA THR A 463 -18.82 59.45 -11.33
C THR A 463 -18.25 60.84 -10.95
N ALA A 464 -17.03 61.18 -11.41
CA ALA A 464 -16.48 62.54 -11.39
C ALA A 464 -15.49 62.85 -12.54
N THR A 465 -15.74 63.95 -13.28
CA THR A 465 -14.98 64.50 -14.43
C THR A 465 -15.48 65.95 -14.70
N PRO A 466 -14.75 66.92 -15.30
CA PRO A 466 -13.30 67.12 -15.56
C PRO A 466 -12.71 68.42 -14.94
N GLY A 467 -11.41 68.71 -15.19
CA GLY A 467 -10.80 70.04 -14.96
C GLY A 467 -9.34 70.18 -15.46
N THR A 468 -9.14 70.88 -16.58
CA THR A 468 -7.85 71.16 -17.29
C THR A 468 -7.73 72.68 -17.58
N PRO A 469 -6.67 73.25 -18.24
CA PRO A 469 -5.45 72.70 -18.88
C PRO A 469 -4.11 73.34 -18.37
N THR A 470 -2.89 73.00 -18.83
CA THR A 470 -2.14 73.62 -19.98
C THR A 470 -0.61 73.40 -19.75
N PRO A 471 0.34 73.34 -20.72
CA PRO A 471 0.37 72.84 -22.11
C PRO A 471 1.48 71.77 -22.38
N THR A 472 1.69 71.44 -23.66
CA THR A 472 2.60 70.41 -24.24
C THR A 472 4.06 70.88 -24.48
N PRO A 473 5.05 69.96 -24.41
CA PRO A 473 5.95 69.69 -25.56
C PRO A 473 5.90 68.19 -25.94
N THR A 474 5.71 67.79 -27.20
CA THR A 474 6.54 67.97 -28.42
C THR A 474 7.76 67.06 -28.41
N ALA A 475 7.91 66.25 -29.47
CA ALA A 475 8.77 65.07 -29.48
C ALA A 475 10.28 65.37 -29.57
N THR A 476 11.06 64.53 -28.89
CA THR A 476 12.49 64.33 -29.15
C THR A 476 12.75 62.86 -29.47
N THR A 477 13.59 62.64 -30.48
CA THR A 477 13.98 61.31 -30.97
C THR A 477 14.71 60.50 -29.89
N PRO A 478 14.44 59.19 -29.74
CA PRO A 478 15.28 58.34 -28.90
C PRO A 478 16.71 58.30 -29.45
N VAL A 479 17.69 58.57 -28.57
CA VAL A 479 19.09 58.19 -28.80
C VAL A 479 19.13 56.66 -28.93
N PRO A 480 19.92 56.07 -29.86
CA PRO A 480 20.04 54.63 -29.93
C PRO A 480 20.60 54.07 -28.62
N THR A 481 19.78 53.31 -27.90
CA THR A 481 20.24 52.36 -26.88
C THR A 481 21.36 51.51 -27.50
N PRO A 482 22.49 51.27 -26.82
CA PRO A 482 23.50 50.36 -27.35
C PRO A 482 22.86 49.02 -27.69
N GLU A 483 23.06 48.57 -28.92
CA GLU A 483 22.68 47.24 -29.38
C GLU A 483 23.21 46.20 -28.36
N PRO A 484 22.42 45.20 -27.96
CA PRO A 484 22.90 44.17 -27.04
C PRO A 484 23.98 43.37 -27.77
N THR A 485 25.25 43.76 -27.55
CA THR A 485 26.40 43.21 -28.25
C THR A 485 26.32 41.70 -28.19
N ALA A 486 26.21 41.06 -29.36
CA ALA A 486 26.28 39.61 -29.43
C ALA A 486 27.56 39.17 -28.70
N PRO A 487 27.52 38.12 -27.86
CA PRO A 487 28.76 37.56 -27.34
C PRO A 487 29.65 37.25 -28.55
N ALA A 488 30.94 37.58 -28.46
CA ALA A 488 31.88 37.32 -29.54
C ALA A 488 31.75 35.85 -29.98
N GLU A 489 31.82 35.60 -31.29
CA GLU A 489 31.95 34.24 -31.79
C GLU A 489 33.12 33.57 -31.05
N ASP A 490 32.92 32.31 -30.66
CA ASP A 490 33.81 31.56 -29.76
C ASP A 490 33.89 32.06 -28.30
N ALA A 491 32.76 32.51 -27.72
CA ALA A 491 32.61 32.62 -26.27
C ALA A 491 32.62 31.24 -25.56
N PRO A 492 33.40 31.05 -24.48
CA PRO A 492 33.41 29.80 -23.69
C PRO A 492 32.20 29.72 -22.73
N PHE A 493 31.85 28.50 -22.28
CA PHE A 493 30.82 28.30 -21.26
C PHE A 493 31.25 28.91 -19.92
N SER A 494 30.41 29.75 -19.32
CA SER A 494 30.75 30.56 -18.13
C SER A 494 30.72 29.78 -16.81
N ALA A 495 30.09 28.61 -16.82
CA ALA A 495 30.23 27.60 -15.78
C ALA A 495 29.97 26.22 -16.41
N ALA A 496 30.92 25.30 -16.29
CA ALA A 496 30.78 23.90 -16.69
C ALA A 496 31.35 23.04 -15.56
N ALA A 497 30.49 22.25 -14.90
CA ALA A 497 30.90 21.37 -13.81
C ALA A 497 31.43 20.03 -14.35
N THR A 498 32.49 19.49 -13.73
CA THR A 498 33.09 18.20 -14.08
C THR A 498 32.03 17.09 -14.15
N PRO A 499 31.94 16.33 -15.25
CA PRO A 499 31.06 15.18 -15.35
C PRO A 499 31.34 14.14 -14.27
N THR A 500 30.31 13.39 -13.87
CA THR A 500 30.43 12.36 -12.82
C THR A 500 29.88 11.03 -13.27
N ILE A 501 30.50 9.94 -12.84
CA ILE A 501 30.03 8.57 -13.06
C ILE A 501 29.35 8.04 -11.80
N ALA A 502 28.19 7.41 -11.96
CA ALA A 502 27.50 6.69 -10.91
C ALA A 502 27.34 5.20 -11.28
N GLY A 503 27.76 4.31 -10.40
CA GLY A 503 27.68 2.86 -10.57
C GLY A 503 28.81 2.14 -9.84
N THR A 504 28.88 0.82 -9.99
CA THR A 504 29.98 0.00 -9.46
C THR A 504 30.91 -0.37 -10.62
N ALA A 505 32.17 0.05 -10.56
CA ALA A 505 33.20 -0.29 -11.55
C ALA A 505 33.67 -1.74 -11.37
N ARG A 506 32.84 -2.69 -11.81
CA ARG A 506 33.10 -4.14 -11.81
C ARG A 506 32.50 -4.77 -13.05
N VAL A 507 33.20 -5.75 -13.63
CA VAL A 507 32.76 -6.46 -14.85
C VAL A 507 31.30 -6.93 -14.73
N GLY A 508 30.52 -6.65 -15.78
CA GLY A 508 29.12 -7.00 -15.88
C GLY A 508 28.13 -6.00 -15.25
N PHE A 509 28.59 -5.03 -14.45
CA PHE A 509 27.77 -3.95 -13.88
C PHE A 509 27.69 -2.76 -14.84
N THR A 510 26.68 -1.89 -14.64
CA THR A 510 26.44 -0.72 -15.48
C THR A 510 26.81 0.57 -14.75
N LEU A 511 27.64 1.39 -15.40
CA LEU A 511 27.97 2.76 -15.05
C LEU A 511 27.04 3.74 -15.79
N SER A 512 26.75 4.89 -15.17
CA SER A 512 25.91 5.95 -15.74
C SER A 512 26.62 7.29 -15.66
N ALA A 513 26.72 8.00 -16.78
CA ALA A 513 27.30 9.33 -16.89
C ALA A 513 26.31 10.42 -16.44
N ARG A 514 26.84 11.53 -15.92
CA ARG A 514 26.10 12.76 -15.61
C ARG A 514 26.93 13.95 -16.07
N ALA A 515 26.38 14.73 -17.00
CA ALA A 515 27.08 15.85 -17.65
C ALA A 515 27.50 16.99 -16.70
N GLY A 516 26.84 17.16 -15.55
CA GLY A 516 27.01 18.33 -14.69
C GLY A 516 26.04 19.46 -15.04
N VAL A 517 26.33 20.68 -14.58
CA VAL A 517 25.60 21.91 -14.94
C VAL A 517 26.47 22.75 -15.86
N TRP A 518 25.89 23.18 -16.98
CA TRP A 518 26.59 23.92 -18.05
C TRP A 518 25.82 25.20 -18.39
N THR A 519 26.50 26.34 -18.41
CA THR A 519 25.89 27.66 -18.60
C THR A 519 26.49 28.38 -19.81
N PRO A 520 25.68 28.76 -20.82
CA PRO A 520 24.27 28.38 -21.01
C PRO A 520 24.13 26.94 -21.54
N TRP A 521 23.02 26.26 -21.22
CA TRP A 521 22.78 24.86 -21.57
C TRP A 521 23.09 24.49 -23.04
N PRO A 522 23.97 23.51 -23.31
CA PRO A 522 24.29 22.97 -24.63
C PRO A 522 23.60 21.62 -24.89
N THR A 523 23.79 21.08 -26.11
CA THR A 523 23.53 19.67 -26.43
C THR A 523 24.73 18.83 -26.01
N PHE A 524 24.50 17.66 -25.41
CA PHE A 524 25.56 16.76 -24.95
C PHE A 524 25.74 15.52 -25.84
N SER A 525 26.99 15.18 -26.14
CA SER A 525 27.40 13.83 -26.53
C SER A 525 28.32 13.22 -25.47
N TYR A 526 28.43 11.88 -25.47
CA TYR A 526 29.25 11.11 -24.53
C TYR A 526 30.24 10.26 -25.32
N GLN A 527 31.41 10.03 -24.75
CA GLN A 527 32.37 9.02 -25.21
C GLN A 527 33.03 8.38 -23.99
N TRP A 528 32.78 7.10 -23.76
CA TRP A 528 33.46 6.37 -22.69
C TRP A 528 34.91 6.07 -23.08
N THR A 529 35.79 6.05 -22.09
CA THR A 529 37.24 5.92 -22.27
C THR A 529 37.81 4.89 -21.29
N ARG A 530 38.79 4.12 -21.77
CA ARG A 530 39.59 3.14 -21.02
C ARG A 530 41.02 3.68 -20.95
N ASP A 531 41.49 4.00 -19.75
CA ASP A 531 42.76 4.70 -19.51
C ASP A 531 42.95 5.96 -20.38
N GLY A 532 41.86 6.71 -20.58
CA GLY A 532 41.82 7.92 -21.41
C GLY A 532 41.68 7.70 -22.92
N VAL A 533 41.81 6.45 -23.41
CA VAL A 533 41.59 6.10 -24.82
C VAL A 533 40.11 5.81 -25.07
N ALA A 534 39.53 6.32 -26.16
CA ALA A 534 38.12 6.10 -26.49
C ALA A 534 37.79 4.61 -26.70
N ILE A 535 36.64 4.16 -26.17
CA ILE A 535 36.10 2.81 -26.39
C ILE A 535 35.10 2.88 -27.55
N ASP A 536 35.39 2.16 -28.64
CA ASP A 536 34.61 2.26 -29.88
C ASP A 536 33.11 1.97 -29.70
N GLY A 537 32.29 2.83 -30.31
CA GLY A 537 30.83 2.77 -30.25
C GLY A 537 30.21 3.10 -28.89
N GLN A 538 30.98 3.33 -27.83
CA GLN A 538 30.47 3.59 -26.49
C GLN A 538 30.13 5.08 -26.29
N THR A 539 29.06 5.52 -26.96
CA THR A 539 28.59 6.92 -26.95
C THR A 539 27.26 7.12 -26.19
N ALA A 540 26.75 6.06 -25.56
CA ALA A 540 25.54 6.14 -24.73
C ALA A 540 25.82 6.80 -23.37
N VAL A 541 24.76 7.32 -22.72
CA VAL A 541 24.83 7.89 -21.36
C VAL A 541 25.10 6.82 -20.27
N THR A 542 25.09 5.54 -20.63
CA THR A 542 25.46 4.41 -19.77
C THR A 542 26.49 3.53 -20.46
N TYR A 543 27.31 2.83 -19.68
CA TYR A 543 28.27 1.83 -20.15
C TYR A 543 28.22 0.60 -19.26
N ARG A 544 28.24 -0.60 -19.86
CA ARG A 544 28.34 -1.85 -19.10
C ARG A 544 29.79 -2.31 -19.11
N VAL A 545 30.40 -2.37 -17.92
CA VAL A 545 31.81 -2.72 -17.73
C VAL A 545 32.07 -4.11 -18.32
N GLN A 546 33.03 -4.19 -19.23
CA GLN A 546 33.43 -5.37 -19.98
C GLN A 546 34.57 -6.10 -19.26
N GLU A 547 34.82 -7.36 -19.65
CA GLU A 547 35.90 -8.15 -19.03
C GLU A 547 37.29 -7.56 -19.32
N GLY A 548 37.48 -7.02 -20.53
CA GLY A 548 38.68 -6.27 -20.92
C GLY A 548 38.84 -4.88 -20.29
N ASP A 549 38.04 -4.52 -19.27
CA ASP A 549 38.24 -3.31 -18.46
C ASP A 549 39.06 -3.60 -17.18
N GLN A 550 39.31 -4.85 -16.81
CA GLN A 550 39.96 -5.18 -15.53
C GLN A 550 41.36 -4.54 -15.42
N GLY A 551 41.60 -3.81 -14.34
CA GLY A 551 42.83 -3.07 -14.08
C GLY A 551 42.93 -1.71 -14.78
N THR A 552 41.95 -1.35 -15.60
CA THR A 552 41.91 -0.09 -16.35
C THR A 552 40.99 0.94 -15.68
N THR A 553 41.23 2.21 -15.98
CA THR A 553 40.45 3.34 -15.49
C THR A 553 39.35 3.67 -16.48
N ILE A 554 38.09 3.46 -16.11
CA ILE A 554 36.93 3.81 -16.93
C ILE A 554 36.45 5.22 -16.57
N ALA A 555 36.56 6.13 -17.54
CA ALA A 555 36.09 7.51 -17.46
C ALA A 555 35.13 7.83 -18.62
N VAL A 556 34.42 8.95 -18.56
CA VAL A 556 33.56 9.42 -19.67
C VAL A 556 33.90 10.86 -20.03
N ILE A 557 34.14 11.12 -21.31
CA ILE A 557 34.22 12.46 -21.87
C ILE A 557 32.80 12.89 -22.23
N VAL A 558 32.39 14.07 -21.77
CA VAL A 558 31.12 14.71 -22.13
C VAL A 558 31.41 15.98 -22.90
N THR A 559 30.89 16.06 -24.12
CA THR A 559 31.09 17.20 -25.02
C THR A 559 29.81 18.01 -25.11
N GLY A 560 29.89 19.29 -24.70
CA GLY A 560 28.83 20.28 -24.83
C GLY A 560 29.00 21.08 -26.11
N THR A 561 28.04 20.98 -27.04
CA THR A 561 28.00 21.74 -28.30
C THR A 561 26.84 22.72 -28.30
N LYS A 562 27.09 23.98 -28.72
CA LYS A 562 26.05 25.01 -28.90
C LYS A 562 26.48 26.05 -29.93
N THR A 563 25.60 26.41 -30.86
CA THR A 563 25.84 27.46 -31.86
C THR A 563 26.17 28.80 -31.17
N GLY A 564 27.25 29.46 -31.60
CA GLY A 564 27.74 30.70 -31.01
C GLY A 564 28.59 30.54 -29.74
N TYR A 565 28.94 29.31 -29.35
CA TYR A 565 29.80 29.00 -28.20
C TYR A 565 30.85 27.95 -28.58
N VAL A 566 32.03 28.02 -27.96
CA VAL A 566 33.09 27.01 -28.19
C VAL A 566 32.61 25.63 -27.76
N THR A 567 32.70 24.65 -28.65
CA THR A 567 32.43 23.25 -28.29
C THR A 567 33.48 22.77 -27.28
N GLN A 568 33.03 22.44 -26.07
CA GLN A 568 33.92 22.11 -24.96
C GLN A 568 33.68 20.65 -24.52
N ALA A 569 34.76 19.89 -24.35
CA ALA A 569 34.73 18.52 -23.84
C ALA A 569 35.36 18.49 -22.44
N LEU A 570 34.68 17.85 -21.48
CA LEU A 570 35.19 17.64 -20.13
C LEU A 570 35.22 16.13 -19.82
N PRO A 571 36.34 15.56 -19.34
CA PRO A 571 36.36 14.22 -18.77
C PRO A 571 35.73 14.21 -17.37
N SER A 572 35.16 13.07 -16.98
CA SER A 572 34.87 12.77 -15.58
C SER A 572 36.14 12.38 -14.82
N ASP A 573 36.06 12.37 -13.50
CA ASP A 573 36.95 11.51 -12.70
C ASP A 573 36.80 10.06 -13.17
N GLY A 574 37.92 9.33 -13.22
CA GLY A 574 37.97 7.95 -13.67
C GLY A 574 37.73 6.96 -12.53
N LEU A 575 37.00 5.88 -12.82
CA LEU A 575 36.82 4.75 -11.90
C LEU A 575 37.71 3.60 -12.32
N LEU A 576 38.72 3.28 -11.49
CA LEU A 576 39.51 2.06 -11.64
C LEU A 576 38.59 0.84 -11.48
N VAL A 577 38.49 0.02 -12.53
CA VAL A 577 37.90 -1.31 -12.44
C VAL A 577 38.96 -2.22 -11.82
N PRO A 578 38.72 -2.85 -10.66
CA PRO A 578 39.73 -3.68 -10.01
C PRO A 578 40.20 -4.82 -10.93
N LEU A 579 41.51 -5.09 -10.91
CA LEU A 579 42.02 -6.39 -11.32
C LEU A 579 41.35 -7.48 -10.45
N PRO A 580 41.18 -8.71 -10.97
CA PRO A 580 40.90 -9.86 -10.12
C PRO A 580 42.04 -9.99 -9.10
N GLU A 581 41.71 -10.29 -7.84
CA GLU A 581 42.68 -10.29 -6.74
C GLU A 581 43.79 -11.33 -6.99
N SER A 582 44.96 -10.86 -7.42
CA SER A 582 46.17 -11.67 -7.53
C SER A 582 46.70 -11.97 -6.13
N THR A 583 46.78 -13.26 -5.81
CA THR A 583 47.44 -13.74 -4.58
C THR A 583 48.89 -13.26 -4.55
N PRO A 584 49.40 -12.75 -3.41
CA PRO A 584 50.75 -12.19 -3.33
C PRO A 584 51.82 -13.27 -3.54
N GLU A 585 52.87 -12.90 -4.28
CA GLU A 585 54.05 -13.75 -4.48
C GLU A 585 54.86 -13.86 -3.17
N PRO A 586 55.28 -15.07 -2.74
CA PRO A 586 55.82 -15.26 -1.40
C PRO A 586 57.32 -14.90 -1.28
N THR A 587 57.65 -14.13 -0.25
CA THR A 587 59.04 -13.95 0.21
C THR A 587 59.58 -15.23 0.87
N VAL A 588 60.83 -15.57 0.55
CA VAL A 588 61.54 -16.79 0.98
C VAL A 588 62.31 -16.54 2.30
N PRO A 589 62.29 -17.43 3.32
CA PRO A 589 61.21 -18.33 3.75
C PRO A 589 61.06 -18.43 5.30
N THR A 590 59.90 -18.89 5.79
CA THR A 590 59.83 -19.61 7.08
C THR A 590 58.68 -20.64 7.03
N PRO A 591 58.84 -21.86 7.56
CA PRO A 591 57.86 -22.92 7.40
C PRO A 591 56.72 -22.84 8.43
N ASP A 592 55.49 -23.01 7.95
CA ASP A 592 54.28 -23.24 8.76
C ASP A 592 53.43 -24.33 8.04
N PRO A 593 52.41 -24.95 8.68
CA PRO A 593 52.03 -26.33 8.38
C PRO A 593 51.27 -26.56 7.07
N THR A 594 51.46 -27.76 6.52
CA THR A 594 50.81 -28.28 5.31
C THR A 594 49.28 -28.13 5.34
N PRO A 595 48.65 -27.55 4.29
CA PRO A 595 47.20 -27.48 4.20
C PRO A 595 46.59 -28.89 4.01
N ALA A 596 45.42 -29.11 4.62
CA ALA A 596 44.66 -30.34 4.40
C ALA A 596 44.04 -30.36 2.98
N PRO A 597 43.94 -31.53 2.33
CA PRO A 597 43.34 -31.64 1.00
C PRO A 597 41.82 -31.39 1.05
N ASP A 598 41.29 -30.73 0.01
CA ASP A 598 39.84 -30.55 -0.17
C ASP A 598 39.10 -31.90 -0.23
N VAL A 599 37.93 -31.97 0.40
CA VAL A 599 37.11 -33.19 0.45
C VAL A 599 36.02 -33.22 -0.63
N ALA A 600 35.57 -34.40 -1.04
CA ALA A 600 34.43 -34.53 -1.94
C ALA A 600 33.11 -34.12 -1.26
N PHE A 601 32.13 -33.67 -2.04
CA PHE A 601 30.76 -33.53 -1.54
C PHE A 601 30.20 -34.90 -1.10
N GLU A 602 29.51 -34.93 0.04
CA GLU A 602 28.99 -36.15 0.69
C GLU A 602 27.83 -36.77 -0.07
N THR A 603 27.10 -35.95 -0.83
CA THR A 603 25.96 -36.37 -1.66
C THR A 603 25.78 -35.35 -2.76
N VAL A 604 25.75 -35.80 -4.02
CA VAL A 604 25.35 -34.99 -5.17
C VAL A 604 24.34 -35.77 -6.00
N GLY A 605 23.13 -35.23 -6.14
CA GLY A 605 22.05 -35.79 -6.96
C GLY A 605 21.93 -35.08 -8.30
N THR A 606 21.59 -35.83 -9.34
CA THR A 606 21.51 -35.36 -10.72
C THR A 606 20.58 -34.15 -10.87
N PRO A 607 21.00 -33.05 -11.54
CA PRO A 607 20.11 -31.95 -11.84
C PRO A 607 19.05 -32.37 -12.87
N SER A 608 17.94 -31.64 -12.90
CA SER A 608 16.79 -31.93 -13.77
C SER A 608 16.32 -30.69 -14.51
N ILE A 609 15.80 -30.90 -15.72
CA ILE A 609 15.20 -29.85 -16.56
C ILE A 609 13.68 -29.98 -16.50
N THR A 610 12.99 -28.84 -16.39
CA THR A 610 11.54 -28.74 -16.59
C THR A 610 11.22 -27.79 -17.74
N GLY A 611 10.43 -28.23 -18.70
CA GLY A 611 10.06 -27.49 -19.91
C GLY A 611 9.80 -28.45 -21.08
N LEU A 612 9.52 -27.91 -22.27
CA LEU A 612 9.36 -28.71 -23.50
C LEU A 612 10.53 -28.46 -24.45
N GLY A 613 11.12 -29.52 -25.00
CA GLY A 613 12.12 -29.47 -26.07
C GLY A 613 11.48 -29.09 -27.41
N ARG A 614 11.11 -27.81 -27.57
CA ARG A 614 10.47 -27.25 -28.76
C ARG A 614 10.94 -25.81 -28.95
N VAL A 615 11.17 -25.41 -30.20
CA VAL A 615 11.55 -24.03 -30.55
C VAL A 615 10.60 -23.02 -29.90
N ASP A 616 11.17 -21.91 -29.42
CA ASP A 616 10.50 -20.82 -28.70
C ASP A 616 10.00 -21.12 -27.28
N TYR A 617 10.03 -22.38 -26.82
CA TYR A 617 9.75 -22.73 -25.42
C TYR A 617 10.98 -22.50 -24.51
N THR A 618 10.73 -22.35 -23.20
CA THR A 618 11.77 -22.23 -22.19
C THR A 618 11.95 -23.55 -21.43
N LEU A 619 13.22 -23.90 -21.20
CA LEU A 619 13.68 -24.94 -20.29
C LEU A 619 14.22 -24.29 -19.01
N ASN A 620 13.91 -24.85 -17.84
CA ASN A 620 14.37 -24.37 -16.54
C ASN A 620 15.15 -25.46 -15.81
N ALA A 621 16.30 -25.10 -15.24
CA ALA A 621 17.18 -26.01 -14.52
C ALA A 621 16.85 -26.08 -13.02
N LYS A 622 16.90 -27.28 -12.44
CA LYS A 622 16.91 -27.54 -10.99
C LYS A 622 18.22 -28.20 -10.63
N SER A 623 18.96 -27.64 -9.67
CA SER A 623 20.36 -28.01 -9.38
C SER A 623 20.57 -29.40 -8.75
N GLY A 624 19.51 -30.13 -8.40
CA GLY A 624 19.62 -31.42 -7.71
C GLY A 624 19.79 -31.28 -6.19
N THR A 625 20.19 -32.36 -5.53
CA THR A 625 20.48 -32.39 -4.08
C THR A 625 21.98 -32.31 -3.83
N TRP A 626 22.42 -31.51 -2.87
CA TRP A 626 23.85 -31.33 -2.56
C TRP A 626 24.10 -31.30 -1.05
N SER A 627 25.02 -32.14 -0.54
CA SER A 627 25.49 -32.11 0.84
C SER A 627 27.02 -31.92 0.91
N PRO A 628 27.53 -30.95 1.69
CA PRO A 628 26.80 -29.82 2.29
C PRO A 628 26.62 -28.68 1.25
N TRP A 629 25.42 -28.10 1.16
CA TRP A 629 25.00 -27.16 0.11
C TRP A 629 26.05 -26.10 -0.35
N PRO A 630 26.36 -26.00 -1.67
CA PRO A 630 27.32 -25.06 -2.24
C PRO A 630 26.67 -23.82 -2.89
N SER A 631 27.47 -22.98 -3.57
CA SER A 631 26.99 -22.09 -4.63
C SER A 631 26.92 -22.83 -5.97
N PHE A 632 26.10 -22.36 -6.92
CA PHE A 632 25.93 -22.96 -8.24
C PHE A 632 26.26 -22.01 -9.38
N SER A 633 26.89 -22.55 -10.43
CA SER A 633 26.83 -22.00 -11.79
C SER A 633 26.22 -23.04 -12.75
N TYR A 634 25.71 -22.56 -13.89
CA TYR A 634 25.07 -23.38 -14.91
C TYR A 634 25.81 -23.21 -16.24
N ALA A 635 25.80 -24.25 -17.07
CA ALA A 635 26.11 -24.16 -18.49
C ALA A 635 25.15 -25.07 -19.26
N TRP A 636 24.36 -24.50 -20.17
CA TRP A 636 23.50 -25.29 -21.04
C TRP A 636 24.33 -25.91 -22.17
N LEU A 637 24.01 -27.16 -22.50
CA LEU A 637 24.74 -27.99 -23.45
C LEU A 637 23.81 -28.41 -24.59
N ARG A 638 24.33 -28.40 -25.83
CA ARG A 638 23.71 -28.97 -27.02
C ARG A 638 24.52 -30.19 -27.44
N ASP A 639 23.90 -31.36 -27.41
CA ASP A 639 24.55 -32.67 -27.61
C ASP A 639 25.81 -32.87 -26.74
N GLY A 640 25.79 -32.31 -25.52
CA GLY A 640 26.91 -32.34 -24.58
C GLY A 640 27.96 -31.22 -24.74
N VAL A 641 27.89 -30.42 -25.80
CA VAL A 641 28.80 -29.28 -26.05
C VAL A 641 28.20 -27.99 -25.48
N ALA A 642 28.99 -27.20 -24.75
CA ALA A 642 28.50 -25.97 -24.13
C ALA A 642 28.00 -24.94 -25.15
N ILE A 643 26.82 -24.35 -24.89
CA ILE A 643 26.23 -23.29 -25.70
C ILE A 643 26.75 -21.95 -25.16
N PRO A 644 27.45 -21.13 -25.97
CA PRO A 644 28.02 -19.86 -25.52
C PRO A 644 27.02 -18.93 -24.82
N ASP A 645 27.49 -18.29 -23.75
CA ASP A 645 26.76 -17.33 -22.90
C ASP A 645 25.47 -17.86 -22.22
N GLN A 646 25.11 -19.14 -22.39
CA GLN A 646 23.94 -19.74 -21.75
C GLN A 646 24.29 -20.28 -20.36
N THR A 647 24.50 -19.36 -19.42
CA THR A 647 24.92 -19.66 -18.03
C THR A 647 23.86 -19.38 -16.96
N GLY A 648 22.66 -18.97 -17.37
CA GLY A 648 21.51 -18.77 -16.48
C GLY A 648 20.79 -20.08 -16.10
N ALA A 649 19.97 -20.05 -15.04
CA ALA A 649 19.15 -21.19 -14.61
C ALA A 649 17.97 -21.54 -15.55
N SER A 650 17.92 -20.93 -16.74
CA SER A 650 16.91 -21.15 -17.78
C SER A 650 17.50 -20.90 -19.16
N TYR A 651 17.04 -21.67 -20.15
CA TYR A 651 17.43 -21.55 -21.56
C TYR A 651 16.18 -21.48 -22.44
N ARG A 652 16.20 -20.63 -23.46
CA ARG A 652 15.12 -20.53 -24.46
C ARG A 652 15.54 -21.31 -25.70
N VAL A 653 14.79 -22.33 -26.05
CA VAL A 653 15.08 -23.20 -27.19
C VAL A 653 14.96 -22.41 -28.48
N VAL A 654 15.97 -22.49 -29.34
CA VAL A 654 16.06 -21.78 -30.63
C VAL A 654 15.94 -22.75 -31.81
N ALA A 655 15.72 -22.22 -33.01
CA ALA A 655 15.55 -23.03 -34.21
C ALA A 655 16.76 -23.95 -34.52
N SER A 656 17.97 -23.54 -34.13
CA SER A 656 19.20 -24.32 -34.29
C SER A 656 19.36 -25.47 -33.28
N ASP A 657 18.42 -25.65 -32.34
CA ASP A 657 18.40 -26.80 -31.43
C ASP A 657 17.64 -27.99 -32.01
N VAL A 658 16.90 -27.81 -33.10
CA VAL A 658 16.06 -28.85 -33.71
C VAL A 658 16.89 -30.07 -34.12
N GLY A 659 16.52 -31.24 -33.58
CA GLY A 659 17.23 -32.51 -33.78
C GLY A 659 18.31 -32.82 -32.75
N THR A 660 18.62 -31.87 -31.85
CA THR A 660 19.67 -32.01 -30.82
C THR A 660 19.07 -32.34 -29.44
N SER A 661 19.93 -32.75 -28.51
CA SER A 661 19.59 -32.99 -27.11
C SER A 661 20.13 -31.87 -26.22
N ILE A 662 19.24 -31.14 -25.54
CA ILE A 662 19.61 -30.03 -24.65
C ILE A 662 19.69 -30.52 -23.20
N SER A 663 20.88 -30.47 -22.60
CA SER A 663 21.12 -30.75 -21.18
C SER A 663 21.69 -29.53 -20.46
N VAL A 664 21.83 -29.60 -19.13
CA VAL A 664 22.47 -28.54 -18.33
C VAL A 664 23.50 -29.14 -17.39
N ALA A 665 24.73 -28.64 -17.46
CA ALA A 665 25.76 -28.85 -16.46
C ALA A 665 25.54 -27.88 -15.29
N VAL A 666 25.58 -28.41 -14.06
CA VAL A 666 25.48 -27.63 -12.82
C VAL A 666 26.75 -27.86 -12.02
N THR A 667 27.50 -26.78 -11.79
CA THR A 667 28.77 -26.81 -11.04
C THR A 667 28.54 -26.30 -9.63
N GLY A 668 28.84 -27.13 -8.63
CA GLY A 668 28.80 -26.79 -7.21
C GLY A 668 30.19 -26.46 -6.68
N THR A 669 30.35 -25.25 -6.14
CA THR A 669 31.63 -24.75 -5.57
C THR A 669 31.47 -24.38 -4.10
N LYS A 670 32.45 -24.76 -3.28
CA LYS A 670 32.49 -24.50 -1.84
C LYS A 670 33.91 -24.62 -1.30
N THR A 671 34.35 -23.67 -0.48
CA THR A 671 35.68 -23.68 0.13
C THR A 671 35.88 -24.91 1.03
N GLY A 672 37.02 -25.60 0.93
CA GLY A 672 37.28 -26.87 1.62
C GLY A 672 36.72 -28.11 0.91
N TYR A 673 36.05 -27.93 -0.23
CA TYR A 673 35.45 -29.00 -1.02
C TYR A 673 35.90 -28.94 -2.48
N VAL A 674 36.19 -30.12 -3.05
CA VAL A 674 36.49 -30.26 -4.47
C VAL A 674 35.29 -29.77 -5.28
N THR A 675 35.50 -28.78 -6.17
CA THR A 675 34.44 -28.31 -7.07
C THR A 675 34.01 -29.45 -7.98
N GLN A 676 32.70 -29.71 -8.04
CA GLN A 676 32.14 -30.82 -8.82
C GLN A 676 31.08 -30.29 -9.80
N THR A 677 31.00 -30.91 -10.97
CA THR A 677 30.00 -30.60 -11.99
C THR A 677 29.20 -31.85 -12.30
N VAL A 678 27.87 -31.74 -12.32
CA VAL A 678 26.97 -32.83 -12.69
C VAL A 678 26.01 -32.35 -13.76
N THR A 679 25.82 -33.17 -14.79
CA THR A 679 25.01 -32.85 -15.96
C THR A 679 23.65 -33.54 -15.89
N SER A 680 22.59 -32.86 -16.31
CA SER A 680 21.24 -33.43 -16.38
C SER A 680 21.12 -34.48 -17.50
N PRO A 681 20.11 -35.36 -17.45
CA PRO A 681 19.59 -35.98 -18.67
C PRO A 681 19.26 -34.90 -19.72
N GLY A 682 19.49 -35.22 -20.98
CA GLY A 682 19.18 -34.32 -22.10
C GLY A 682 17.72 -34.39 -22.53
N VAL A 683 17.16 -33.23 -22.87
CA VAL A 683 15.83 -33.08 -23.44
C VAL A 683 15.97 -32.98 -24.96
N ALA A 684 15.52 -34.02 -25.67
CA ALA A 684 15.51 -34.01 -27.13
C ALA A 684 14.60 -32.88 -27.65
N VAL A 685 15.15 -32.00 -28.49
CA VAL A 685 14.41 -30.90 -29.11
C VAL A 685 13.90 -31.35 -30.47
N VAL A 686 12.58 -31.42 -30.60
CA VAL A 686 11.92 -31.83 -31.84
C VAL A 686 11.54 -30.60 -32.67
N ALA A 687 11.70 -30.73 -34.00
CA ALA A 687 10.91 -29.93 -34.94
C ALA A 687 9.42 -30.09 -34.60
N THR A 688 8.58 -29.11 -34.94
CA THR A 688 7.12 -29.30 -34.95
C THR A 688 6.74 -30.25 -36.10
N PRO A 689 6.38 -31.51 -35.85
CA PRO A 689 6.11 -32.47 -36.92
C PRO A 689 4.61 -32.45 -37.24
N VAL A 690 4.26 -32.26 -38.51
CA VAL A 690 2.91 -32.55 -39.02
C VAL A 690 2.77 -34.05 -39.30
N THR A 691 2.91 -34.87 -38.26
CA THR A 691 2.37 -36.24 -38.30
C THR A 691 0.84 -36.15 -38.20
N PRO A 692 0.08 -36.91 -39.01
CA PRO A 692 -1.36 -37.04 -38.80
C PRO A 692 -1.62 -37.55 -37.37
N PRO A 693 -2.63 -37.01 -36.65
CA PRO A 693 -3.05 -37.64 -35.40
C PRO A 693 -3.49 -39.09 -35.68
N PRO A 694 -3.36 -40.02 -34.72
CA PRO A 694 -4.02 -41.30 -34.84
C PRO A 694 -5.52 -41.05 -35.11
N PRO A 695 -6.18 -41.90 -35.92
CA PRO A 695 -7.60 -41.71 -36.26
C PRO A 695 -8.38 -41.56 -34.96
N ALA A 696 -9.17 -40.48 -34.87
CA ALA A 696 -9.86 -40.15 -33.63
C ALA A 696 -10.68 -41.36 -33.17
N PRO A 697 -10.59 -41.75 -31.88
CA PRO A 697 -11.42 -42.83 -31.35
C PRO A 697 -12.88 -42.55 -31.69
N SER A 698 -13.59 -43.58 -32.14
CA SER A 698 -14.94 -43.44 -32.73
C SER A 698 -16.04 -43.07 -31.72
N VAL A 699 -15.69 -42.92 -30.45
CA VAL A 699 -16.53 -42.30 -29.41
C VAL A 699 -16.11 -40.84 -29.23
N PRO A 700 -17.05 -39.87 -29.22
CA PRO A 700 -16.71 -38.48 -28.91
C PRO A 700 -16.14 -38.36 -27.49
N PHE A 701 -15.42 -37.27 -27.23
CA PHE A 701 -15.04 -36.85 -25.88
C PHE A 701 -15.71 -35.52 -25.57
N GLU A 702 -16.80 -35.63 -24.81
CA GLU A 702 -17.76 -34.56 -24.59
C GLU A 702 -18.25 -34.57 -23.13
N ALA A 703 -18.66 -33.40 -22.67
CA ALA A 703 -19.30 -33.25 -21.36
C ALA A 703 -20.76 -33.71 -21.48
N THR A 704 -21.15 -34.71 -20.69
CA THR A 704 -22.52 -35.23 -20.66
C THR A 704 -23.43 -34.47 -19.69
N THR A 705 -22.89 -33.53 -18.92
CA THR A 705 -23.64 -32.53 -18.15
C THR A 705 -23.02 -31.14 -18.29
N THR A 706 -23.84 -30.09 -18.16
CA THR A 706 -23.38 -28.69 -18.08
C THR A 706 -22.77 -28.43 -16.69
N PRO A 707 -21.68 -27.64 -16.56
CA PRO A 707 -21.16 -27.24 -15.25
C PRO A 707 -22.19 -26.40 -14.50
N VAL A 708 -22.45 -26.74 -13.24
CA VAL A 708 -23.37 -25.98 -12.37
C VAL A 708 -22.55 -25.11 -11.41
N ILE A 709 -22.86 -23.82 -11.33
CA ILE A 709 -22.29 -22.94 -10.30
C ILE A 709 -23.16 -23.03 -9.05
N GLN A 710 -22.56 -23.48 -7.94
CA GLN A 710 -23.13 -23.48 -6.61
C GLN A 710 -22.63 -22.26 -5.80
N GLY A 711 -23.48 -21.73 -4.91
CA GLY A 711 -23.16 -20.56 -4.07
C GLY A 711 -23.93 -19.30 -4.48
N SER A 712 -23.87 -18.27 -3.63
CA SER A 712 -24.57 -16.99 -3.87
C SER A 712 -23.65 -15.98 -4.60
N PRO A 713 -24.12 -15.32 -5.68
CA PRO A 713 -23.37 -14.28 -6.38
C PRO A 713 -23.37 -12.96 -5.58
N VAL A 714 -22.64 -12.94 -4.47
CA VAL A 714 -22.52 -11.80 -3.55
C VAL A 714 -21.04 -11.54 -3.28
N ALA A 715 -20.57 -10.29 -3.42
CA ALA A 715 -19.17 -9.94 -3.21
C ALA A 715 -18.63 -10.45 -1.86
N GLY A 716 -17.49 -11.13 -1.87
CA GLY A 716 -16.89 -11.79 -0.71
C GLY A 716 -17.33 -13.24 -0.49
N SER A 717 -18.40 -13.72 -1.16
CA SER A 717 -18.84 -15.11 -1.07
C SER A 717 -18.07 -16.00 -2.06
N PRO A 718 -17.82 -17.28 -1.71
CA PRO A 718 -17.29 -18.26 -2.66
C PRO A 718 -18.41 -18.84 -3.53
N LEU A 719 -18.22 -18.79 -4.85
CA LEU A 719 -18.86 -19.69 -5.80
C LEU A 719 -18.00 -20.95 -5.96
N ARG A 720 -18.65 -22.09 -6.22
CA ARG A 720 -17.99 -23.38 -6.48
C ARG A 720 -18.60 -23.99 -7.74
N VAL A 721 -17.78 -24.50 -8.64
CA VAL A 721 -18.30 -25.27 -9.78
C VAL A 721 -18.46 -26.74 -9.39
N GLU A 722 -19.59 -27.32 -9.79
CA GLU A 722 -19.80 -28.76 -9.82
C GLU A 722 -19.24 -29.30 -11.13
N THR A 723 -18.25 -30.19 -11.02
CA THR A 723 -17.49 -30.68 -12.18
C THR A 723 -18.41 -31.48 -13.11
N PRO A 724 -18.53 -31.12 -14.40
CA PRO A 724 -19.37 -31.85 -15.35
C PRO A 724 -18.88 -33.28 -15.54
N ALA A 725 -19.82 -34.20 -15.82
CA ALA A 725 -19.50 -35.56 -16.21
C ALA A 725 -18.98 -35.59 -17.66
N TRP A 726 -18.11 -36.55 -17.98
CA TRP A 726 -17.50 -36.70 -19.30
C TRP A 726 -17.62 -38.15 -19.78
N THR A 727 -17.91 -38.32 -21.07
CA THR A 727 -17.83 -39.61 -21.75
C THR A 727 -16.82 -39.52 -22.88
N PRO A 728 -15.78 -40.38 -22.91
CA PRO A 728 -15.23 -41.10 -21.76
C PRO A 728 -14.68 -40.15 -20.68
N GLU A 729 -14.56 -40.61 -19.43
CA GLU A 729 -14.20 -39.79 -18.26
C GLU A 729 -12.92 -38.93 -18.45
N ALA A 730 -12.93 -37.67 -18.01
CA ALA A 730 -11.76 -36.80 -18.09
C ALA A 730 -10.72 -37.14 -17.01
N THR A 731 -9.46 -37.25 -17.40
CA THR A 731 -8.34 -37.56 -16.48
C THR A 731 -7.76 -36.32 -15.79
N ALA A 732 -8.02 -35.12 -16.32
CA ALA A 732 -7.71 -33.85 -15.65
C ALA A 732 -8.64 -32.73 -16.13
N TYR A 733 -8.83 -31.72 -15.27
CA TYR A 733 -9.73 -30.59 -15.45
C TYR A 733 -8.96 -29.26 -15.34
N ALA A 734 -9.36 -28.27 -16.14
CA ALA A 734 -8.96 -26.88 -15.95
C ALA A 734 -10.20 -25.98 -15.90
N TYR A 735 -10.13 -24.90 -15.12
CA TYR A 735 -11.23 -23.96 -14.91
C TYR A 735 -10.82 -22.56 -15.38
N ALA A 736 -11.76 -21.83 -15.96
CA ALA A 736 -11.62 -20.42 -16.27
C ALA A 736 -12.93 -19.71 -15.94
N TRP A 737 -12.95 -18.96 -14.83
CA TRP A 737 -14.10 -18.13 -14.46
C TRP A 737 -14.13 -16.84 -15.28
N ALA A 738 -15.31 -16.35 -15.61
CA ALA A 738 -15.52 -15.17 -16.43
C ALA A 738 -16.63 -14.26 -15.86
N ARG A 739 -16.49 -12.96 -16.09
CA ARG A 739 -17.44 -11.91 -15.72
C ARG A 739 -18.03 -11.34 -17.01
N ASP A 740 -19.34 -11.46 -17.20
CA ASP A 740 -20.04 -11.10 -18.45
C ASP A 740 -19.37 -11.68 -19.72
N GLY A 741 -18.82 -12.90 -19.61
CA GLY A 741 -18.08 -13.58 -20.68
C GLY A 741 -16.58 -13.26 -20.76
N VAL A 742 -16.07 -12.27 -20.02
CA VAL A 742 -14.64 -11.90 -20.00
C VAL A 742 -13.90 -12.67 -18.91
N THR A 743 -12.87 -13.45 -19.27
CA THR A 743 -12.10 -14.28 -18.33
C THR A 743 -11.46 -13.47 -17.20
N VAL A 744 -11.72 -13.85 -15.95
CA VAL A 744 -11.11 -13.26 -14.76
C VAL A 744 -9.72 -13.87 -14.55
N LEU A 745 -8.67 -13.12 -14.90
CA LEU A 745 -7.29 -13.60 -14.82
C LEU A 745 -6.94 -14.13 -13.41
N GLY A 746 -6.32 -15.31 -13.38
CA GLY A 746 -5.94 -16.01 -12.14
C GLY A 746 -7.07 -16.73 -11.42
N ALA A 747 -8.32 -16.69 -11.91
CA ALA A 747 -9.41 -17.52 -11.40
C ALA A 747 -9.41 -18.89 -12.12
N THR A 748 -8.49 -19.77 -11.72
CA THR A 748 -8.24 -21.09 -12.34
C THR A 748 -8.62 -22.29 -11.47
N ASP A 749 -9.13 -22.05 -10.26
CA ASP A 749 -9.55 -23.09 -9.31
C ASP A 749 -11.01 -23.50 -9.52
N ALA A 750 -11.42 -24.64 -8.93
CA ALA A 750 -12.83 -25.07 -8.90
C ALA A 750 -13.73 -24.18 -8.00
N THR A 751 -13.18 -23.12 -7.42
CA THR A 751 -13.88 -22.14 -6.58
C THR A 751 -13.45 -20.72 -6.96
N TYR A 752 -14.39 -19.80 -6.97
CA TYR A 752 -14.16 -18.38 -7.21
C TYR A 752 -14.77 -17.53 -6.11
N THR A 753 -13.93 -16.84 -5.34
CA THR A 753 -14.41 -15.80 -4.42
C THR A 753 -14.86 -14.59 -5.24
N VAL A 754 -16.17 -14.34 -5.23
CA VAL A 754 -16.79 -13.20 -5.89
C VAL A 754 -16.16 -11.92 -5.36
N ARG A 755 -15.74 -11.05 -6.27
CA ARG A 755 -15.02 -9.82 -5.97
C ARG A 755 -16.01 -8.66 -5.95
N ARG A 756 -15.71 -7.59 -5.21
CA ARG A 756 -16.54 -6.37 -5.20
C ARG A 756 -16.67 -5.74 -6.60
N ALA A 757 -15.63 -5.91 -7.43
CA ALA A 757 -15.63 -5.49 -8.83
C ALA A 757 -16.50 -6.36 -9.77
N ASP A 758 -17.08 -7.47 -9.30
CA ASP A 758 -18.03 -8.27 -10.07
C ASP A 758 -19.48 -7.75 -9.94
N ALA A 759 -19.77 -6.82 -9.02
CA ALA A 759 -21.13 -6.30 -8.80
C ALA A 759 -21.70 -5.64 -10.06
N GLY A 760 -22.94 -6.00 -10.40
CA GLY A 760 -23.62 -5.64 -11.65
C GLY A 760 -23.43 -6.64 -12.80
N SER A 761 -22.44 -7.52 -12.72
CA SER A 761 -22.15 -8.54 -13.75
C SER A 761 -22.76 -9.90 -13.43
N ARG A 762 -22.84 -10.79 -14.43
CA ARG A 762 -23.05 -12.24 -14.22
C ARG A 762 -21.72 -12.99 -14.28
N ILE A 763 -21.60 -14.07 -13.51
CA ILE A 763 -20.43 -14.95 -13.53
C ILE A 763 -20.75 -16.21 -14.32
N THR A 764 -19.80 -16.65 -15.17
CA THR A 764 -19.78 -17.98 -15.80
C THR A 764 -18.47 -18.69 -15.47
N VAL A 765 -18.43 -20.00 -15.70
CA VAL A 765 -17.18 -20.77 -15.64
C VAL A 765 -17.09 -21.73 -16.82
N THR A 766 -15.99 -21.66 -17.55
CA THR A 766 -15.63 -22.65 -18.56
C THR A 766 -14.79 -23.75 -17.91
N VAL A 767 -15.20 -25.00 -18.09
CA VAL A 767 -14.49 -26.19 -17.62
C VAL A 767 -13.97 -26.95 -18.84
N THR A 768 -12.65 -27.11 -18.91
CA THR A 768 -11.98 -27.89 -19.94
C THR A 768 -11.65 -29.27 -19.39
N GLY A 769 -12.24 -30.30 -20.00
CA GLY A 769 -11.89 -31.69 -19.77
C GLY A 769 -10.71 -32.11 -20.64
N THR A 770 -9.84 -32.98 -20.13
CA THR A 770 -8.73 -33.56 -20.87
C THR A 770 -8.60 -35.07 -20.62
N ARG A 771 -8.40 -35.84 -21.69
CA ARG A 771 -8.09 -37.28 -21.65
C ARG A 771 -7.03 -37.61 -22.72
N SER A 772 -6.03 -38.42 -22.36
CA SER A 772 -4.98 -38.82 -23.32
C SER A 772 -5.59 -39.56 -24.52
N GLY A 773 -5.14 -39.20 -25.73
CA GLY A 773 -5.69 -39.71 -27.01
C GLY A 773 -6.93 -38.97 -27.54
N TYR A 774 -7.50 -38.03 -26.78
CA TYR A 774 -8.66 -37.23 -27.17
C TYR A 774 -8.30 -35.74 -27.30
N LYS A 775 -9.01 -35.02 -28.16
CA LYS A 775 -8.93 -33.55 -28.22
C LYS A 775 -9.49 -32.98 -26.92
N ALA A 776 -8.83 -31.98 -26.33
CA ALA A 776 -9.39 -31.25 -25.20
C ALA A 776 -10.70 -30.54 -25.60
N THR A 777 -11.74 -30.73 -24.81
CA THR A 777 -13.09 -30.19 -25.03
C THR A 777 -13.46 -29.32 -23.84
N SER A 778 -14.21 -28.24 -24.07
CA SER A 778 -14.62 -27.31 -23.02
C SER A 778 -16.12 -27.07 -23.07
N VAL A 779 -16.72 -26.90 -21.89
CA VAL A 779 -18.12 -26.55 -21.70
C VAL A 779 -18.23 -25.41 -20.70
N THR A 780 -19.13 -24.46 -20.94
CA THR A 780 -19.35 -23.29 -20.07
C THR A 780 -20.65 -23.48 -19.29
N SER A 781 -20.66 -23.03 -18.04
CA SER A 781 -21.88 -22.99 -17.21
C SER A 781 -22.92 -22.03 -17.78
N GLU A 782 -24.17 -22.19 -17.33
CA GLU A 782 -25.10 -21.06 -17.35
C GLU A 782 -24.56 -19.88 -16.52
N PRO A 783 -24.93 -18.63 -16.85
CA PRO A 783 -24.58 -17.47 -16.04
C PRO A 783 -25.29 -17.47 -14.69
N THR A 784 -24.61 -16.99 -13.63
CA THR A 784 -25.27 -16.71 -12.35
C THR A 784 -26.36 -15.64 -12.50
N ALA A 785 -27.22 -15.52 -11.48
CA ALA A 785 -27.89 -14.25 -11.24
C ALA A 785 -26.87 -13.10 -11.14
N VAL A 786 -27.32 -11.87 -11.41
CA VAL A 786 -26.46 -10.68 -11.35
C VAL A 786 -25.84 -10.56 -9.96
N VAL A 787 -24.52 -10.39 -9.91
CA VAL A 787 -23.77 -10.23 -8.67
C VAL A 787 -24.16 -8.93 -8.00
N VAL A 788 -24.39 -9.01 -6.69
CA VAL A 788 -24.63 -7.85 -5.83
C VAL A 788 -23.41 -7.60 -4.92
N ASP A 789 -23.13 -6.34 -4.62
CA ASP A 789 -22.15 -6.00 -3.59
C ASP A 789 -22.67 -6.44 -2.21
N ALA A 790 -21.81 -6.93 -1.33
CA ALA A 790 -22.20 -7.23 0.05
C ALA A 790 -22.57 -5.97 0.86
N LEU A 791 -22.30 -4.77 0.33
CA LEU A 791 -22.80 -3.51 0.87
C LEU A 791 -24.14 -3.06 0.25
N ASP A 792 -24.57 -3.67 -0.86
CA ASP A 792 -25.88 -3.44 -1.48
C ASP A 792 -26.92 -4.51 -1.07
N VAL A 793 -26.46 -5.65 -0.56
CA VAL A 793 -27.34 -6.67 0.08
C VAL A 793 -27.89 -6.11 1.40
N PRO A 794 -29.21 -5.89 1.55
CA PRO A 794 -29.79 -5.57 2.84
C PRO A 794 -29.55 -6.75 3.81
N PRO A 795 -29.27 -6.50 5.10
CA PRO A 795 -28.84 -7.53 6.05
C PRO A 795 -29.89 -8.64 6.12
N ALA A 796 -29.47 -9.83 5.66
CA ALA A 796 -30.30 -10.92 5.16
C ALA A 796 -31.65 -11.01 5.86
N GLU A 797 -32.71 -10.73 5.11
CA GLU A 797 -34.07 -10.75 5.62
C GLU A 797 -34.43 -12.17 6.05
N PRO A 798 -34.75 -12.41 7.34
CA PRO A 798 -35.45 -13.62 7.72
C PRO A 798 -36.77 -13.60 6.95
N ALA A 799 -37.03 -14.61 6.12
CA ALA A 799 -38.32 -14.72 5.45
C ALA A 799 -39.42 -14.61 6.52
N PRO A 800 -40.40 -13.69 6.37
CA PRO A 800 -41.37 -13.42 7.42
C PRO A 800 -42.09 -14.71 7.79
N SER A 801 -42.22 -14.97 9.08
CA SER A 801 -43.00 -16.09 9.58
C SER A 801 -44.44 -15.92 9.06
N PRO A 802 -45.16 -17.00 8.69
CA PRO A 802 -46.59 -16.92 8.38
C PRO A 802 -47.45 -16.32 9.51
N ASP A 803 -46.90 -16.25 10.73
CA ASP A 803 -47.52 -15.64 11.92
C ASP A 803 -47.13 -14.16 12.16
N ASP A 804 -46.11 -13.62 11.49
CA ASP A 804 -45.59 -12.26 11.74
C ASP A 804 -46.60 -11.19 11.29
N GLN A 805 -46.88 -10.21 12.15
CA GLN A 805 -47.88 -9.17 11.87
C GLN A 805 -47.27 -8.01 11.07
N PRO A 806 -48.00 -7.33 10.18
CA PRO A 806 -47.49 -6.13 9.52
C PRO A 806 -47.43 -4.95 10.52
N PHE A 807 -46.54 -3.99 10.27
CA PHE A 807 -46.69 -2.66 10.86
C PHE A 807 -48.00 -2.03 10.35
N THR A 808 -48.82 -1.50 11.25
CA THR A 808 -50.15 -0.96 10.95
C THR A 808 -50.14 0.54 10.65
N ASP A 809 -49.22 1.30 11.25
CA ASP A 809 -48.93 2.68 10.85
C ASP A 809 -47.44 2.83 10.55
N THR A 810 -47.13 3.46 9.42
CA THR A 810 -45.80 3.51 8.80
C THR A 810 -45.63 4.79 7.97
N PRO A 811 -45.59 5.97 8.60
CA PRO A 811 -45.33 7.23 7.92
C PRO A 811 -43.98 7.21 7.18
N SER A 812 -43.94 7.86 6.02
CA SER A 812 -42.71 7.99 5.24
C SER A 812 -41.72 8.95 5.89
N PRO A 813 -40.40 8.68 5.77
CA PRO A 813 -39.36 9.54 6.32
C PRO A 813 -39.30 10.89 5.57
N THR A 814 -38.92 11.94 6.28
CA THR A 814 -38.68 13.28 5.73
C THR A 814 -37.17 13.59 5.69
N ILE A 815 -36.76 14.49 4.78
CA ILE A 815 -35.36 14.93 4.66
C ILE A 815 -35.25 16.36 5.15
N THR A 816 -34.70 16.57 6.35
CA THR A 816 -34.44 17.89 6.96
C THR A 816 -32.96 18.29 6.82
N GLY A 817 -32.55 19.42 7.41
CA GLY A 817 -31.25 20.07 7.12
C GLY A 817 -31.32 21.06 5.96
N ASP A 818 -30.20 21.66 5.55
CA ASP A 818 -30.13 22.49 4.33
C ASP A 818 -29.76 21.64 3.11
N ALA A 819 -30.39 21.90 1.97
CA ALA A 819 -30.21 21.14 0.73
C ALA A 819 -29.20 21.82 -0.20
N SER A 820 -28.01 22.04 0.32
CA SER A 820 -26.86 22.60 -0.41
C SER A 820 -25.67 21.64 -0.34
N VAL A 821 -24.72 21.81 -1.26
CA VAL A 821 -23.47 21.04 -1.27
C VAL A 821 -22.69 21.32 0.02
N GLY A 822 -22.24 20.26 0.69
CA GLY A 822 -21.50 20.34 1.96
C GLY A 822 -22.35 20.46 3.23
N SER A 823 -23.66 20.71 3.11
CA SER A 823 -24.58 20.74 4.25
C SER A 823 -25.02 19.35 4.69
N THR A 824 -25.36 19.17 5.97
CA THR A 824 -25.90 17.89 6.47
C THR A 824 -27.41 17.83 6.27
N LEU A 825 -27.85 16.84 5.50
CA LEU A 825 -29.23 16.37 5.45
C LEU A 825 -29.47 15.26 6.48
N THR A 826 -30.66 15.22 7.05
CA THR A 826 -31.08 14.24 8.06
C THR A 826 -32.35 13.53 7.62
N ALA A 827 -32.40 12.21 7.78
CA ALA A 827 -33.56 11.36 7.54
C ALA A 827 -34.38 11.23 8.83
N GLU A 828 -35.36 12.11 9.03
CA GLU A 828 -36.29 12.03 10.14
C GLU A 828 -37.36 10.97 9.85
N THR A 829 -37.45 9.97 10.72
CA THR A 829 -38.42 8.87 10.59
C THR A 829 -39.43 8.99 11.74
N PRO A 830 -40.69 9.37 11.49
CA PRO A 830 -41.69 9.44 12.55
C PRO A 830 -42.00 8.03 13.09
N ALA A 831 -42.55 7.95 14.31
CA ALA A 831 -42.82 6.68 14.96
C ALA A 831 -43.75 5.78 14.11
N TRP A 832 -43.43 4.48 14.05
CA TRP A 832 -44.26 3.46 13.44
C TRP A 832 -45.06 2.71 14.52
N THR A 833 -46.16 2.06 14.12
CA THR A 833 -46.98 1.23 15.01
C THR A 833 -46.96 -0.23 14.55
N PRO A 834 -46.53 -1.20 15.38
CA PRO A 834 -45.84 -1.02 16.66
C PRO A 834 -44.46 -0.34 16.48
N GLU A 835 -43.84 0.09 17.56
CA GLU A 835 -42.55 0.80 17.51
C GLU A 835 -41.44 -0.07 16.91
N ALA A 836 -40.68 0.48 15.96
CA ALA A 836 -39.57 -0.21 15.32
C ALA A 836 -38.36 -0.28 16.27
N THR A 837 -37.95 -1.50 16.66
CA THR A 837 -36.78 -1.74 17.52
C THR A 837 -35.45 -1.52 16.80
N ALA A 838 -35.45 -1.47 15.47
CA ALA A 838 -34.31 -1.06 14.65
C ALA A 838 -34.76 -0.36 13.35
N LEU A 839 -33.97 0.63 12.90
CA LEU A 839 -34.09 1.31 11.61
C LEU A 839 -32.79 1.16 10.80
N SER A 840 -32.91 1.06 9.48
CA SER A 840 -31.79 1.09 8.54
C SER A 840 -32.10 1.99 7.35
N TYR A 841 -31.10 2.69 6.82
CA TYR A 841 -31.24 3.77 5.85
C TYR A 841 -30.50 3.43 4.55
N VAL A 842 -31.03 3.88 3.41
CA VAL A 842 -30.38 3.81 2.09
C VAL A 842 -30.66 5.11 1.34
N TRP A 843 -29.63 5.94 1.20
CA TRP A 843 -29.73 7.20 0.44
C TRP A 843 -29.57 6.97 -1.07
N LYS A 844 -30.28 7.76 -1.87
CA LYS A 844 -30.35 7.65 -3.33
C LYS A 844 -30.25 9.02 -4.00
N ARG A 845 -29.51 9.13 -5.10
CA ARG A 845 -29.41 10.29 -5.99
C ARG A 845 -30.10 9.96 -7.32
N ASN A 846 -31.08 10.77 -7.73
CA ASN A 846 -31.88 10.58 -8.95
C ASN A 846 -32.44 9.13 -9.06
N GLY A 847 -32.83 8.54 -7.93
CA GLY A 847 -33.33 7.16 -7.80
C GLY A 847 -32.25 6.08 -7.59
N VAL A 848 -30.98 6.35 -7.95
CA VAL A 848 -29.85 5.40 -7.85
C VAL A 848 -29.25 5.46 -6.44
N VAL A 849 -28.95 4.30 -5.82
CA VAL A 849 -28.34 4.24 -4.47
C VAL A 849 -26.98 4.93 -4.46
N VAL A 850 -26.69 5.70 -3.40
CA VAL A 850 -25.36 6.31 -3.18
C VAL A 850 -24.53 5.38 -2.29
N PRO A 851 -23.49 4.70 -2.81
CA PRO A 851 -22.86 3.59 -2.10
C PRO A 851 -22.18 3.99 -0.79
N GLY A 852 -22.38 3.20 0.26
CA GLY A 852 -21.79 3.44 1.58
C GLY A 852 -22.43 4.59 2.38
N HIS A 853 -23.65 5.01 2.02
CA HIS A 853 -24.43 6.01 2.76
C HIS A 853 -25.70 5.37 3.34
N THR A 854 -25.52 4.73 4.49
CA THR A 854 -26.55 3.95 5.22
C THR A 854 -26.84 4.48 6.62
N ALA A 855 -26.33 5.67 6.94
CA ALA A 855 -26.64 6.40 8.18
C ALA A 855 -27.95 7.20 8.06
N SER A 856 -28.48 7.65 9.19
CA SER A 856 -29.61 8.60 9.24
C SER A 856 -29.26 10.01 8.72
N THR A 857 -28.02 10.26 8.30
CA THR A 857 -27.58 11.55 7.73
C THR A 857 -26.81 11.34 6.43
N TYR A 858 -26.84 12.38 5.59
CA TYR A 858 -26.12 12.45 4.33
C TYR A 858 -25.57 13.87 4.11
N VAL A 859 -24.39 13.99 3.51
CA VAL A 859 -23.79 15.27 3.11
C VAL A 859 -23.66 15.27 1.58
N PRO A 860 -24.45 16.08 0.84
CA PRO A 860 -24.33 16.19 -0.61
C PRO A 860 -22.93 16.68 -1.00
N ALA A 861 -22.29 16.01 -1.96
CA ALA A 861 -21.01 16.42 -2.53
C ALA A 861 -21.25 17.36 -3.74
N PRO A 862 -20.22 18.02 -4.33
CA PRO A 862 -20.40 18.87 -5.52
C PRO A 862 -21.16 18.17 -6.66
N ARG A 863 -20.87 16.88 -6.88
CA ARG A 863 -21.58 15.96 -7.79
C ARG A 863 -23.07 15.68 -7.47
N ASP A 864 -23.63 16.29 -6.44
CA ASP A 864 -25.05 16.25 -6.07
C ASP A 864 -25.80 17.54 -6.44
N ALA A 865 -25.10 18.62 -6.78
CA ALA A 865 -25.72 19.89 -7.18
C ALA A 865 -26.74 19.68 -8.32
N GLY A 866 -27.94 20.24 -8.16
CA GLY A 866 -29.04 20.09 -9.12
C GLY A 866 -29.65 18.68 -9.23
N SER A 867 -29.23 17.71 -8.38
CA SER A 867 -29.82 16.38 -8.32
C SER A 867 -30.92 16.28 -7.26
N GLN A 868 -31.84 15.33 -7.45
CA GLN A 868 -32.78 14.91 -6.43
C GLN A 868 -32.17 13.86 -5.51
N VAL A 869 -32.40 14.00 -4.22
CA VAL A 869 -32.00 13.03 -3.19
C VAL A 869 -33.25 12.44 -2.52
N THR A 870 -33.29 11.12 -2.34
CA THR A 870 -34.27 10.41 -1.51
C THR A 870 -33.57 9.52 -0.49
N VAL A 871 -34.29 9.14 0.56
CA VAL A 871 -33.85 8.11 1.51
C VAL A 871 -34.93 7.04 1.64
N THR A 872 -34.56 5.77 1.49
CA THR A 872 -35.39 4.62 1.87
C THR A 872 -35.01 4.24 3.29
N VAL A 873 -36.01 4.08 4.17
CA VAL A 873 -35.85 3.62 5.55
C VAL A 873 -36.63 2.33 5.74
N THR A 874 -35.98 1.33 6.32
CA THR A 874 -36.56 0.02 6.65
C THR A 874 -36.56 -0.17 8.15
N GLY A 875 -37.75 -0.43 8.72
CA GLY A 875 -37.97 -0.69 10.14
C GLY A 875 -38.23 -2.17 10.43
N ARG A 876 -37.79 -2.63 11.60
CA ARG A 876 -37.93 -4.01 12.10
C ARG A 876 -38.39 -4.00 13.56
N ALA A 877 -39.19 -4.98 13.97
CA ALA A 877 -39.61 -5.23 15.35
C ALA A 877 -39.88 -6.73 15.57
N ASP A 878 -39.85 -7.19 16.83
CA ASP A 878 -39.97 -8.62 17.15
C ASP A 878 -41.38 -9.17 16.86
N GLY A 879 -41.48 -10.14 15.95
CA GLY A 879 -42.76 -10.71 15.50
C GLY A 879 -43.52 -9.83 14.50
N VAL A 880 -42.82 -8.88 13.87
CA VAL A 880 -43.40 -7.89 12.95
C VAL A 880 -42.66 -7.94 11.61
N ALA A 881 -43.40 -8.09 10.53
CA ALA A 881 -42.85 -8.17 9.18
C ALA A 881 -42.10 -6.87 8.81
N PRO A 882 -40.81 -6.94 8.40
CA PRO A 882 -40.04 -5.75 8.03
C PRO A 882 -40.77 -4.91 6.99
N THR A 883 -40.83 -3.59 7.23
CA THR A 883 -41.51 -2.66 6.31
C THR A 883 -40.55 -1.57 5.88
N SER A 884 -40.71 -1.08 4.64
CA SER A 884 -39.89 -0.01 4.07
C SER A 884 -40.75 1.16 3.59
N ARG A 885 -40.22 2.37 3.76
CA ARG A 885 -40.79 3.63 3.25
C ARG A 885 -39.69 4.46 2.61
N THR A 886 -40.04 5.29 1.63
CA THR A 886 -39.08 6.19 0.98
C THR A 886 -39.59 7.63 1.08
N SER A 887 -38.67 8.56 1.30
CA SER A 887 -38.99 9.98 1.37
C SER A 887 -39.49 10.53 0.04
N VAL A 888 -40.14 11.69 0.08
CA VAL A 888 -40.26 12.54 -1.11
C VAL A 888 -38.86 12.96 -1.60
N PRO A 889 -38.66 13.22 -2.91
CA PRO A 889 -37.39 13.73 -3.43
C PRO A 889 -37.12 15.15 -2.95
N ARG A 890 -35.88 15.42 -2.53
CA ARG A 890 -35.39 16.75 -2.17
C ARG A 890 -34.33 17.20 -3.16
N GLN A 891 -34.55 18.32 -3.83
CA GLN A 891 -33.57 18.91 -4.75
C GLN A 891 -32.39 19.51 -3.97
N ILE A 892 -31.16 19.30 -4.45
CA ILE A 892 -29.96 19.99 -3.99
C ILE A 892 -29.76 21.25 -4.82
N ALA A 893 -29.51 22.39 -4.14
CA ALA A 893 -29.28 23.68 -4.76
C ALA A 893 -28.06 23.67 -5.71
N SER A 894 -28.13 24.52 -6.73
CA SER A 894 -27.12 24.76 -7.75
C SER A 894 -27.29 26.19 -8.27
N THR A 895 -26.20 26.93 -8.47
CA THR A 895 -26.22 28.24 -9.14
C THR A 895 -26.27 28.10 -10.66
N GLY A 896 -25.72 26.99 -11.18
CA GLY A 896 -25.52 26.73 -12.60
C GLY A 896 -24.22 27.33 -13.19
N GLU A 897 -23.60 28.31 -12.54
CA GLU A 897 -22.50 29.14 -13.12
C GLU A 897 -21.11 28.48 -13.10
N GLY A 898 -20.94 27.37 -12.38
CA GLY A 898 -19.68 26.63 -12.29
C GLY A 898 -19.17 26.02 -13.62
N TYR A 899 -18.05 25.33 -13.56
CA TYR A 899 -17.36 24.76 -14.72
C TYR A 899 -17.75 23.30 -15.01
N ASP A 900 -17.79 22.99 -16.30
CA ASP A 900 -17.72 21.62 -16.82
C ASP A 900 -16.24 21.22 -16.95
N VAL A 901 -15.83 20.30 -16.10
CA VAL A 901 -14.42 19.91 -15.91
C VAL A 901 -14.07 18.76 -16.85
N VAL A 902 -13.04 18.97 -17.67
CA VAL A 902 -12.53 18.01 -18.66
C VAL A 902 -11.07 17.69 -18.35
N VAL A 903 -10.74 16.42 -18.14
CA VAL A 903 -9.40 16.01 -17.67
C VAL A 903 -8.60 15.40 -18.82
N ILE A 904 -7.34 15.80 -19.00
CA ILE A 904 -6.50 15.35 -20.13
C ILE A 904 -5.31 14.55 -19.59
N LEU A 905 -5.33 13.24 -19.78
CA LEU A 905 -4.37 12.24 -19.27
C LEU A 905 -3.59 11.55 -20.40
N GLY A 906 -2.44 10.96 -20.06
CA GLY A 906 -1.61 10.17 -20.98
C GLY A 906 -0.23 10.78 -21.24
N GLN A 907 0.29 10.65 -22.47
CA GLN A 907 1.64 11.06 -22.84
C GLN A 907 1.70 12.22 -23.86
N SER A 908 2.71 12.25 -24.74
CA SER A 908 3.03 13.38 -25.62
C SER A 908 1.86 13.81 -26.51
N ASN A 909 1.16 12.87 -27.14
CA ASN A 909 -0.01 13.18 -27.97
C ASN A 909 -1.20 13.73 -27.16
N ALA A 910 -1.31 13.42 -25.86
CA ALA A 910 -2.28 14.06 -24.95
C ALA A 910 -1.80 15.43 -24.42
N GLN A 911 -0.50 15.57 -24.18
CA GLN A 911 0.13 16.81 -23.68
C GLN A 911 0.17 17.94 -24.74
N GLY A 912 0.03 17.59 -26.01
CA GLY A 912 0.02 18.56 -27.10
C GLY A 912 1.40 18.96 -27.57
N VAL A 913 2.14 18.00 -28.12
CA VAL A 913 3.45 18.25 -28.75
C VAL A 913 3.35 18.78 -30.19
N GLY A 914 2.16 19.06 -30.73
CA GLY A 914 1.89 19.29 -32.16
C GLY A 914 2.62 20.47 -32.80
N THR A 915 3.36 20.24 -33.89
CA THR A 915 4.00 21.30 -34.71
C THR A 915 3.04 21.89 -35.74
N GLY A 916 3.22 23.16 -36.09
CA GLY A 916 2.25 23.93 -36.91
C GLY A 916 1.25 24.73 -36.07
N TRP A 917 1.73 25.34 -34.99
CA TRP A 917 0.98 26.33 -34.21
C TRP A 917 0.63 27.55 -35.08
N ASP A 918 -0.61 28.01 -34.97
CA ASP A 918 -1.18 29.10 -35.77
C ASP A 918 -1.76 30.18 -34.85
N PRO A 919 -1.22 31.42 -34.86
CA PRO A 919 -1.64 32.51 -33.98
C PRO A 919 -3.08 32.99 -34.22
N SER A 920 -3.74 32.59 -35.32
CA SER A 920 -5.12 32.97 -35.63
C SER A 920 -6.17 32.06 -34.97
N ILE A 921 -5.80 30.82 -34.62
CA ILE A 921 -6.73 29.80 -34.11
C ILE A 921 -6.30 29.19 -32.76
N ASP A 922 -5.00 29.08 -32.47
CA ASP A 922 -4.50 28.44 -31.22
C ASP A 922 -4.50 29.40 -30.01
N VAL A 923 -5.53 30.24 -29.94
CA VAL A 923 -5.69 31.31 -28.94
C VAL A 923 -6.64 30.92 -27.81
N SER A 924 -6.58 31.69 -26.70
CA SER A 924 -7.57 31.64 -25.63
C SER A 924 -8.94 32.11 -26.11
N VAL A 925 -10.00 31.48 -25.59
CA VAL A 925 -11.39 31.95 -25.76
C VAL A 925 -12.01 32.22 -24.37
N PRO A 926 -12.77 33.32 -24.18
CA PRO A 926 -13.38 33.62 -22.89
C PRO A 926 -14.34 32.50 -22.43
N GLY A 927 -14.20 32.04 -21.19
CA GLY A 927 -15.01 30.94 -20.63
C GLY A 927 -14.43 29.54 -20.84
N LEU A 928 -13.32 29.41 -21.58
CA LEU A 928 -12.48 28.22 -21.57
C LEU A 928 -11.23 28.49 -20.73
N ASP A 929 -11.19 27.93 -19.54
CA ASP A 929 -10.11 28.07 -18.59
C ASP A 929 -9.37 26.74 -18.37
N GLN A 930 -8.19 26.79 -17.78
CA GLN A 930 -7.40 25.61 -17.38
C GLN A 930 -6.98 25.72 -15.91
N LEU A 931 -7.04 24.61 -15.17
CA LEU A 931 -6.37 24.49 -13.88
C LEU A 931 -4.91 24.10 -14.15
N ALA A 932 -4.00 25.07 -14.13
CA ALA A 932 -2.62 24.86 -14.57
C ALA A 932 -1.93 23.76 -13.74
N GLY A 933 -1.38 22.75 -14.40
CA GLY A 933 -0.71 21.59 -13.78
C GLY A 933 0.78 21.77 -13.51
N SER A 934 1.41 22.82 -14.06
CA SER A 934 2.80 23.21 -13.82
C SER A 934 3.02 24.72 -14.03
N GLY A 935 4.28 25.16 -13.99
CA GLY A 935 4.67 26.57 -14.09
C GLY A 935 4.37 27.39 -12.82
N ALA A 936 4.60 28.70 -12.89
CA ALA A 936 4.44 29.62 -11.76
C ALA A 936 2.98 29.80 -11.28
N LYS A 937 2.00 29.34 -12.06
CA LYS A 937 0.56 29.37 -11.73
C LYS A 937 -0.02 27.98 -11.43
N ALA A 938 0.82 26.98 -11.16
CA ALA A 938 0.36 25.62 -10.86
C ALA A 938 -0.68 25.60 -9.72
N GLY A 939 -1.82 24.96 -9.95
CA GLY A 939 -2.95 24.91 -9.01
C GLY A 939 -3.89 26.13 -9.07
N GLN A 940 -3.71 27.06 -10.00
CA GLN A 940 -4.61 28.21 -10.23
C GLN A 940 -5.43 28.01 -11.51
N ILE A 941 -6.69 28.47 -11.49
CA ILE A 941 -7.47 28.64 -12.73
C ILE A 941 -6.90 29.84 -13.50
N VAL A 942 -6.64 29.65 -14.79
CA VAL A 942 -6.14 30.67 -15.73
C VAL A 942 -6.78 30.44 -17.11
N PRO A 943 -6.87 31.45 -17.98
CA PRO A 943 -7.35 31.26 -19.35
C PRO A 943 -6.62 30.10 -20.06
N ALA A 944 -7.39 29.25 -20.73
CA ALA A 944 -6.83 28.14 -21.49
C ALA A 944 -6.12 28.66 -22.75
N LYS A 945 -4.98 28.08 -23.12
CA LYS A 945 -4.34 28.25 -24.42
C LYS A 945 -3.37 27.11 -24.67
N ASP A 946 -3.05 26.87 -25.94
CA ASP A 946 -1.87 26.09 -26.29
C ASP A 946 -0.58 26.89 -26.01
N SER A 947 0.51 26.25 -25.60
CA SER A 947 0.55 24.88 -25.04
C SER A 947 -0.10 24.85 -23.65
N LEU A 948 -1.00 23.89 -23.42
CA LEU A 948 -1.65 23.72 -22.13
C LEU A 948 -0.62 23.40 -21.04
N SER A 949 -0.87 23.90 -19.83
CA SER A 949 0.06 23.78 -18.69
C SER A 949 -0.03 22.40 -18.04
N HIS A 950 0.40 21.36 -18.76
CA HIS A 950 0.46 19.96 -18.32
C HIS A 950 1.42 19.73 -17.13
N VAL A 951 1.65 18.47 -16.70
CA VAL A 951 2.53 18.18 -15.55
C VAL A 951 3.95 18.70 -15.75
N THR A 952 4.38 18.80 -17.01
CA THR A 952 5.46 19.68 -17.47
C THR A 952 4.89 20.68 -18.48
N THR A 953 5.52 21.85 -18.60
CA THR A 953 5.42 22.68 -19.80
C THR A 953 6.32 22.07 -20.86
N TRP A 954 5.77 21.68 -22.01
CA TRP A 954 6.56 21.31 -23.18
C TRP A 954 6.62 22.50 -24.15
N THR A 955 7.80 22.77 -24.66
CA THR A 955 8.03 23.62 -25.83
C THR A 955 8.94 22.84 -26.77
N THR A 956 8.75 23.04 -28.08
CA THR A 956 9.70 22.50 -29.07
C THR A 956 11.12 23.01 -28.83
N SER A 957 12.13 22.29 -29.32
CA SER A 957 13.51 22.78 -29.38
C SER A 957 13.57 24.03 -30.27
N GLY A 958 13.70 25.21 -29.64
CA GLY A 958 13.54 26.51 -30.30
C GLY A 958 12.45 27.41 -29.69
N GLY A 959 11.62 26.87 -28.78
CA GLY A 959 10.62 27.65 -28.04
C GLY A 959 9.29 27.87 -28.78
N VAL A 960 9.09 27.24 -29.95
CA VAL A 960 7.80 27.31 -30.66
C VAL A 960 6.72 26.61 -29.84
N GLN A 961 5.57 27.27 -29.73
CA GLN A 961 4.37 26.75 -29.07
C GLN A 961 3.88 25.48 -29.79
N ALA A 962 3.26 24.60 -29.02
CA ALA A 962 2.85 23.27 -29.45
C ALA A 962 1.39 22.98 -29.09
N VAL A 963 0.68 22.31 -29.99
CA VAL A 963 -0.79 22.18 -29.95
C VAL A 963 -1.22 20.79 -29.47
N GLY A 964 -2.25 20.74 -28.62
CA GLY A 964 -2.89 19.51 -28.17
C GLY A 964 -4.38 19.42 -28.47
N PRO A 965 -4.98 18.21 -28.33
CA PRO A 965 -6.41 18.01 -28.57
C PRO A 965 -7.32 18.71 -27.53
N GLY A 966 -6.75 19.11 -26.39
CA GLY A 966 -7.49 19.67 -25.27
C GLY A 966 -8.16 21.02 -25.53
N MET A 967 -7.48 21.92 -26.24
CA MET A 967 -8.05 23.24 -26.57
C MET A 967 -9.21 23.11 -27.54
N GLU A 968 -9.10 22.28 -28.58
CA GLU A 968 -10.17 22.14 -29.58
C GLU A 968 -11.40 21.43 -29.00
N LEU A 969 -11.20 20.34 -28.25
CA LEU A 969 -12.27 19.72 -27.45
C LEU A 969 -12.93 20.74 -26.52
N GLY A 970 -12.13 21.58 -25.85
CA GLY A 970 -12.61 22.62 -24.96
C GLY A 970 -13.46 23.69 -25.66
N ARG A 971 -13.08 24.10 -26.88
CA ARG A 971 -13.85 25.06 -27.71
C ARG A 971 -15.22 24.49 -28.06
N HIS A 972 -15.28 23.26 -28.57
CA HIS A 972 -16.54 22.59 -28.89
C HIS A 972 -17.43 22.39 -27.66
N MET A 973 -16.87 21.92 -26.55
CA MET A 973 -17.62 21.72 -25.30
C MET A 973 -18.11 23.03 -24.68
N LEU A 974 -17.44 24.17 -24.92
CA LEU A 974 -17.91 25.49 -24.51
C LEU A 974 -19.03 26.01 -25.43
N ALA A 975 -18.99 25.69 -26.72
CA ALA A 975 -20.06 26.03 -27.66
C ALA A 975 -21.35 25.20 -27.43
N ASP A 976 -21.21 23.96 -26.96
CA ASP A 976 -22.29 23.05 -26.53
C ASP A 976 -22.83 23.40 -25.12
N ALA A 977 -22.08 24.20 -24.35
CA ALA A 977 -22.43 24.55 -22.98
C ALA A 977 -23.65 25.49 -22.89
N ARG A 978 -24.40 25.38 -21.79
CA ARG A 978 -25.53 26.28 -21.52
C ARG A 978 -25.05 27.72 -21.31
N PRO A 979 -25.81 28.75 -21.71
CA PRO A 979 -25.45 30.15 -21.45
C PRO A 979 -25.10 30.39 -19.97
N GLY A 980 -23.95 31.00 -19.72
CA GLY A 980 -23.39 31.23 -18.38
C GLY A 980 -22.48 30.12 -17.84
N ARG A 981 -22.58 28.90 -18.38
CA ARG A 981 -21.70 27.77 -18.03
C ARG A 981 -20.33 27.92 -18.69
N LYS A 982 -19.27 27.48 -18.01
CA LYS A 982 -17.87 27.53 -18.49
C LYS A 982 -17.27 26.13 -18.62
N VAL A 983 -16.11 26.01 -19.27
CA VAL A 983 -15.34 24.76 -19.36
C VAL A 983 -13.97 24.92 -18.69
N LEU A 984 -13.59 23.94 -17.87
CA LEU A 984 -12.31 23.92 -17.16
C LEU A 984 -11.48 22.69 -17.57
N LEU A 985 -10.42 22.93 -18.32
CA LEU A 985 -9.45 21.90 -18.68
C LEU A 985 -8.53 21.58 -17.50
N VAL A 986 -8.31 20.30 -17.22
CA VAL A 986 -7.34 19.81 -16.22
C VAL A 986 -6.20 19.09 -16.95
N PRO A 987 -5.18 19.83 -17.44
CA PRO A 987 -4.05 19.27 -18.16
C PRO A 987 -3.11 18.49 -17.22
N ALA A 988 -3.16 17.15 -17.32
CA ALA A 988 -2.46 16.23 -16.42
C ALA A 988 -1.59 15.16 -17.13
N ALA A 989 -1.58 15.13 -18.47
CA ALA A 989 -0.64 14.33 -19.26
C ALA A 989 0.86 14.70 -19.06
N MET A 990 1.77 13.80 -19.47
CA MET A 990 3.23 13.97 -19.46
C MET A 990 3.92 13.08 -20.51
N ALA A 991 4.68 13.68 -21.41
CA ALA A 991 5.43 12.99 -22.48
C ALA A 991 6.40 11.91 -21.99
N SER A 992 6.66 10.91 -22.83
CA SER A 992 7.59 9.78 -22.60
C SER A 992 7.24 8.84 -21.43
N THR A 993 6.04 8.96 -20.84
CA THR A 993 5.57 8.14 -19.71
C THR A 993 4.82 6.89 -20.16
N SER A 994 4.78 5.87 -19.29
CA SER A 994 4.12 4.60 -19.56
C SER A 994 3.28 4.10 -18.37
N MET A 995 2.33 3.20 -18.63
CA MET A 995 1.58 2.48 -17.57
C MET A 995 2.54 1.72 -16.67
N THR A 996 3.46 0.98 -17.29
CA THR A 996 4.58 0.26 -16.65
C THR A 996 5.50 1.13 -15.80
N GLY A 997 5.70 2.38 -16.20
CA GLY A 997 6.63 3.32 -15.60
C GLY A 997 8.12 3.11 -15.94
N ASP A 998 8.94 4.07 -15.50
CA ASP A 998 10.40 4.10 -15.68
C ASP A 998 11.20 4.16 -14.35
N GLY A 999 10.51 4.04 -13.20
CA GLY A 999 11.07 4.22 -11.86
C GLY A 999 11.08 5.67 -11.35
N THR A 1000 10.86 6.65 -12.23
CA THR A 1000 10.57 8.05 -11.84
C THR A 1000 9.07 8.33 -11.96
N TYR A 1001 8.43 7.92 -13.05
CA TYR A 1001 7.02 8.15 -13.35
C TYR A 1001 6.31 6.86 -13.76
N ALA A 1002 5.05 6.69 -13.34
CA ALA A 1002 4.16 5.61 -13.81
C ALA A 1002 2.70 6.07 -13.83
N TRP A 1003 1.92 5.53 -14.77
CA TRP A 1003 0.45 5.71 -14.81
C TRP A 1003 -0.34 4.59 -14.13
N ASN A 1004 0.22 3.39 -13.94
CA ASN A 1004 -0.45 2.30 -13.23
C ASN A 1004 -0.88 2.73 -11.81
N PRO A 1005 -2.18 2.73 -11.45
CA PRO A 1005 -2.66 3.11 -10.12
C PRO A 1005 -2.15 2.24 -8.97
N SER A 1006 -1.64 1.05 -9.29
CA SER A 1006 -1.08 0.09 -8.35
C SER A 1006 0.45 0.12 -8.29
N ASP A 1007 1.15 0.96 -9.08
CA ASP A 1007 2.59 1.14 -8.93
C ASP A 1007 2.94 2.00 -7.71
N THR A 1008 3.84 1.46 -6.89
CA THR A 1008 4.40 2.04 -5.67
C THR A 1008 5.93 2.18 -5.73
N ARG A 1009 6.55 1.85 -6.88
CA ARG A 1009 8.01 1.84 -7.07
C ARG A 1009 8.52 3.12 -7.73
N SER A 1010 7.73 3.73 -8.62
CA SER A 1010 8.09 4.98 -9.26
C SER A 1010 8.02 6.16 -8.29
N ARG A 1011 8.98 7.07 -8.36
CA ARG A 1011 9.05 8.27 -7.49
C ARG A 1011 7.75 9.09 -7.48
N ILE A 1012 7.06 9.18 -8.62
CA ILE A 1012 5.83 9.95 -8.81
C ILE A 1012 4.82 9.07 -9.57
N ASN A 1013 3.76 8.64 -8.89
CA ASN A 1013 2.60 8.02 -9.52
C ASN A 1013 1.72 9.11 -10.15
N LEU A 1014 1.66 9.18 -11.47
CA LEU A 1014 1.00 10.25 -12.22
C LEU A 1014 -0.53 10.17 -12.12
N PHE A 1015 -1.09 8.96 -12.06
CA PHE A 1015 -2.51 8.78 -11.76
C PHE A 1015 -2.89 9.41 -10.41
N THR A 1016 -2.10 9.15 -9.37
CA THR A 1016 -2.32 9.73 -8.03
C THR A 1016 -2.18 11.26 -8.04
N ARG A 1017 -1.26 11.82 -8.83
CA ARG A 1017 -1.18 13.28 -9.05
C ARG A 1017 -2.44 13.82 -9.75
N ALA A 1018 -2.90 13.15 -10.80
CA ALA A 1018 -4.09 13.54 -11.56
C ALA A 1018 -5.34 13.56 -10.68
N LEU A 1019 -5.55 12.54 -9.82
CA LEU A 1019 -6.65 12.56 -8.84
C LEU A 1019 -6.63 13.84 -7.99
N GLY A 1020 -5.47 14.24 -7.47
CA GLY A 1020 -5.34 15.48 -6.69
C GLY A 1020 -5.64 16.76 -7.50
N GLN A 1021 -5.40 16.77 -8.80
CA GLN A 1021 -5.76 17.88 -9.69
C GLN A 1021 -7.26 17.91 -10.01
N ILE A 1022 -7.90 16.75 -10.19
CA ILE A 1022 -9.35 16.63 -10.36
C ILE A 1022 -10.07 17.06 -9.07
N ASP A 1023 -9.61 16.57 -7.91
CA ASP A 1023 -10.12 16.99 -6.60
C ASP A 1023 -9.99 18.52 -6.42
N ALA A 1024 -8.84 19.09 -6.78
CA ALA A 1024 -8.59 20.53 -6.68
C ALA A 1024 -9.47 21.36 -7.63
N ALA A 1025 -9.78 20.85 -8.83
CA ALA A 1025 -10.70 21.49 -9.77
C ALA A 1025 -12.15 21.48 -9.25
N LEU A 1026 -12.64 20.32 -8.80
CA LEU A 1026 -13.98 20.16 -8.23
C LEU A 1026 -14.18 20.88 -6.89
N ALA A 1027 -13.09 21.28 -6.22
CA ALA A 1027 -13.12 22.04 -4.97
C ALA A 1027 -13.09 23.58 -5.14
N GLN A 1028 -12.95 24.11 -6.37
CA GLN A 1028 -12.96 25.57 -6.58
C GLN A 1028 -14.37 26.17 -6.44
N ASP A 1029 -15.40 25.41 -6.80
CA ASP A 1029 -16.79 25.83 -6.87
C ASP A 1029 -17.70 24.59 -6.71
N PRO A 1030 -18.74 24.61 -5.85
CA PRO A 1030 -19.63 23.47 -5.63
C PRO A 1030 -20.44 23.04 -6.86
N ASP A 1031 -20.59 23.91 -7.87
CA ASP A 1031 -21.24 23.61 -9.14
C ASP A 1031 -20.25 23.07 -10.21
N ASN A 1032 -18.97 22.86 -9.87
CA ASN A 1032 -18.02 22.19 -10.76
C ASN A 1032 -18.34 20.71 -10.87
N ARG A 1033 -18.49 20.20 -12.10
CA ARG A 1033 -18.77 18.79 -12.38
C ARG A 1033 -17.78 18.21 -13.37
N LEU A 1034 -17.28 17.00 -13.09
CA LEU A 1034 -16.50 16.24 -14.06
C LEU A 1034 -17.44 15.76 -15.18
N VAL A 1035 -17.16 16.13 -16.43
CA VAL A 1035 -17.99 15.73 -17.58
C VAL A 1035 -17.30 14.74 -18.52
N ALA A 1036 -15.97 14.76 -18.60
CA ALA A 1036 -15.20 13.86 -19.46
C ALA A 1036 -13.76 13.66 -18.97
N VAL A 1037 -13.20 12.51 -19.30
CA VAL A 1037 -11.76 12.21 -19.16
C VAL A 1037 -11.21 11.77 -20.51
N VAL A 1038 -10.20 12.47 -21.00
CA VAL A 1038 -9.44 12.14 -22.21
C VAL A 1038 -8.19 11.35 -21.83
N TRP A 1039 -7.91 10.29 -22.59
CA TRP A 1039 -6.72 9.46 -22.50
C TRP A 1039 -6.07 9.34 -23.89
N ALA A 1040 -4.80 9.73 -24.03
CA ALA A 1040 -4.02 9.42 -25.24
C ALA A 1040 -2.62 8.93 -24.82
N GLN A 1041 -2.43 7.61 -24.88
CA GLN A 1041 -1.24 6.92 -24.41
C GLN A 1041 -1.12 5.52 -25.05
N GLY A 1042 0.05 4.91 -24.91
CA GLY A 1042 0.34 3.53 -25.28
C GLY A 1042 1.67 3.40 -26.02
N GLU A 1043 2.14 4.49 -26.62
CA GLU A 1043 3.31 4.53 -27.49
C GLU A 1043 4.58 4.09 -26.75
N SER A 1044 4.71 4.48 -25.47
CA SER A 1044 5.83 4.09 -24.62
C SER A 1044 5.69 2.73 -23.92
N ASP A 1045 4.54 2.06 -24.02
CA ASP A 1045 4.31 0.72 -23.43
C ASP A 1045 4.55 -0.43 -24.41
N ALA A 1046 4.54 -0.18 -25.73
CA ALA A 1046 4.71 -1.19 -26.77
C ALA A 1046 6.03 -1.99 -26.72
N THR A 1047 7.03 -1.52 -25.97
CA THR A 1047 8.28 -2.25 -25.69
C THR A 1047 8.49 -2.57 -24.21
N ARG A 1048 7.51 -2.28 -23.34
CA ARG A 1048 7.59 -2.44 -21.88
C ARG A 1048 6.59 -3.46 -21.32
N THR A 1049 5.49 -3.73 -22.02
CA THR A 1049 4.47 -4.72 -21.62
C THR A 1049 3.79 -5.33 -22.85
N ASN A 1050 2.89 -6.29 -22.62
CA ASN A 1050 2.02 -6.86 -23.65
C ASN A 1050 0.58 -6.31 -23.54
N ALA A 1051 -0.25 -6.59 -24.55
CA ALA A 1051 -1.63 -6.14 -24.64
C ALA A 1051 -2.45 -6.39 -23.36
N ALA A 1052 -2.41 -7.60 -22.81
CA ALA A 1052 -3.19 -7.98 -21.62
C ALA A 1052 -2.69 -7.25 -20.36
N GLY A 1053 -1.38 -7.09 -20.21
CA GLY A 1053 -0.78 -6.31 -19.12
C GLY A 1053 -1.18 -4.84 -19.19
N TYR A 1054 -1.12 -4.24 -20.38
CA TYR A 1054 -1.57 -2.87 -20.62
C TYR A 1054 -3.05 -2.67 -20.30
N GLN A 1055 -3.92 -3.51 -20.89
CA GLN A 1055 -5.37 -3.45 -20.72
C GLN A 1055 -5.77 -3.59 -19.24
N SER A 1056 -5.13 -4.49 -18.50
CA SER A 1056 -5.36 -4.69 -17.06
C SER A 1056 -5.03 -3.44 -16.24
N MET A 1057 -3.88 -2.78 -16.50
CA MET A 1057 -3.51 -1.54 -15.81
C MET A 1057 -4.41 -0.36 -16.19
N LEU A 1058 -4.87 -0.28 -17.44
CA LEU A 1058 -5.79 0.76 -17.89
C LEU A 1058 -7.21 0.56 -17.33
N LEU A 1059 -7.63 -0.69 -17.14
CA LEU A 1059 -8.90 -1.03 -16.47
C LEU A 1059 -8.89 -0.65 -14.99
N ASP A 1060 -7.79 -0.91 -14.26
CA ASP A 1060 -7.60 -0.44 -12.86
C ASP A 1060 -7.63 1.10 -12.76
N LEU A 1061 -7.16 1.81 -13.80
CA LEU A 1061 -7.21 3.27 -13.90
C LEU A 1061 -8.64 3.79 -14.12
N VAL A 1062 -9.37 3.22 -15.08
CA VAL A 1062 -10.78 3.57 -15.35
C VAL A 1062 -11.66 3.24 -14.15
N ASP A 1063 -11.52 2.06 -13.54
CA ASP A 1063 -12.33 1.62 -12.41
C ASP A 1063 -12.17 2.54 -11.19
N ARG A 1064 -10.97 3.04 -10.92
CA ARG A 1064 -10.72 3.97 -9.82
C ARG A 1064 -11.26 5.37 -10.06
N LEU A 1065 -11.26 5.86 -11.32
CA LEU A 1065 -11.94 7.11 -11.68
C LEU A 1065 -13.45 6.97 -11.54
N ASN A 1066 -14.03 5.92 -12.14
CA ASN A 1066 -15.45 5.59 -12.04
C ASN A 1066 -15.92 5.47 -10.59
N THR A 1067 -15.13 4.79 -9.74
CA THR A 1067 -15.43 4.62 -8.30
C THR A 1067 -15.38 5.93 -7.51
N ARG A 1068 -14.48 6.87 -7.88
CA ARG A 1068 -14.26 8.11 -7.12
C ARG A 1068 -15.21 9.23 -7.54
N TYR A 1069 -15.40 9.42 -8.84
CA TYR A 1069 -16.11 10.58 -9.41
C TYR A 1069 -17.45 10.21 -10.05
N GLY A 1070 -17.70 8.92 -10.33
CA GLY A 1070 -18.81 8.44 -11.14
C GLY A 1070 -18.35 8.09 -12.56
N ALA A 1071 -19.14 7.26 -13.25
CA ALA A 1071 -18.85 6.81 -14.61
C ALA A 1071 -19.17 7.90 -15.65
N VAL A 1072 -18.23 8.81 -15.86
CA VAL A 1072 -18.27 9.84 -16.93
C VAL A 1072 -17.71 9.28 -18.26
N PRO A 1073 -18.03 9.86 -19.43
CA PRO A 1073 -17.36 9.56 -20.69
C PRO A 1073 -15.83 9.54 -20.56
N PHE A 1074 -15.23 8.37 -20.78
CA PHE A 1074 -13.79 8.14 -20.78
C PHE A 1074 -13.33 7.87 -22.22
N LEU A 1075 -12.56 8.79 -22.79
CA LEU A 1075 -12.34 8.93 -24.22
C LEU A 1075 -10.89 8.56 -24.56
N ILE A 1076 -10.68 7.34 -25.05
CA ILE A 1076 -9.36 6.84 -25.45
C ILE A 1076 -9.08 7.23 -26.90
N GLY A 1077 -8.05 8.03 -27.13
CA GLY A 1077 -7.55 8.35 -28.47
C GLY A 1077 -6.52 7.32 -28.91
N GLY A 1078 -6.76 6.74 -30.09
CA GLY A 1078 -5.81 5.88 -30.77
C GLY A 1078 -4.50 6.61 -31.12
N MET A 1079 -3.41 5.84 -31.11
CA MET A 1079 -2.09 6.33 -31.50
C MET A 1079 -2.05 6.63 -33.01
N VAL A 1080 -1.02 7.37 -33.44
CA VAL A 1080 -0.86 7.79 -34.85
C VAL A 1080 -0.86 6.56 -35.78
N PRO A 1081 -1.82 6.42 -36.73
CA PRO A 1081 -1.97 5.20 -37.54
C PRO A 1081 -0.72 4.84 -38.35
N GLU A 1082 0.00 5.83 -38.86
CA GLU A 1082 1.25 5.68 -39.61
C GLU A 1082 2.36 5.04 -38.76
N TRP A 1083 2.36 5.32 -37.45
CA TRP A 1083 3.30 4.73 -36.48
C TRP A 1083 2.87 3.35 -35.98
N LEU A 1084 1.56 3.10 -35.89
CA LEU A 1084 1.00 1.79 -35.56
C LEU A 1084 1.31 0.76 -36.66
N ASN A 1085 1.08 1.13 -37.93
CA ASN A 1085 1.09 0.20 -39.06
C ASN A 1085 2.46 -0.48 -39.33
N VAL A 1086 3.55 0.03 -38.77
CA VAL A 1086 4.90 -0.53 -38.92
C VAL A 1086 5.33 -1.46 -37.76
N SER A 1087 4.47 -1.79 -36.80
CA SER A 1087 4.82 -2.76 -35.75
C SER A 1087 3.63 -3.46 -35.08
N THR A 1088 3.66 -4.79 -35.09
CA THR A 1088 2.68 -5.66 -34.40
C THR A 1088 2.63 -5.46 -32.89
N LEU A 1089 3.73 -5.06 -32.25
CA LEU A 1089 3.75 -4.74 -30.81
C LEU A 1089 2.97 -3.47 -30.49
N ARG A 1090 3.03 -2.47 -31.37
CA ARG A 1090 2.27 -1.21 -31.23
C ARG A 1090 0.78 -1.46 -31.48
N GLN A 1091 0.47 -2.20 -32.55
CA GLN A 1091 -0.87 -2.69 -32.85
C GLN A 1091 -1.46 -3.50 -31.67
N ALA A 1092 -0.67 -4.33 -30.97
CA ALA A 1092 -1.16 -5.08 -29.82
C ALA A 1092 -1.60 -4.17 -28.64
N ILE A 1093 -0.88 -3.07 -28.37
CA ILE A 1093 -1.29 -2.07 -27.36
C ILE A 1093 -2.52 -1.27 -27.84
N ASP A 1094 -2.62 -0.94 -29.12
CA ASP A 1094 -3.81 -0.27 -29.67
C ASP A 1094 -5.04 -1.18 -29.65
N THR A 1095 -4.92 -2.46 -30.01
CA THR A 1095 -5.99 -3.47 -29.92
C THR A 1095 -6.47 -3.66 -28.47
N ALA A 1096 -5.57 -3.60 -27.48
CA ALA A 1096 -5.95 -3.58 -26.06
C ALA A 1096 -6.81 -2.36 -25.71
N GLN A 1097 -6.57 -1.20 -26.32
CA GLN A 1097 -7.37 0.01 -26.16
C GLN A 1097 -8.71 -0.07 -26.91
N GLN A 1098 -8.72 -0.62 -28.13
CA GLN A 1098 -9.95 -0.88 -28.90
C GLN A 1098 -10.91 -1.83 -28.16
N GLY A 1099 -10.40 -2.75 -27.33
CA GLY A 1099 -11.21 -3.63 -26.50
C GLY A 1099 -11.84 -2.99 -25.26
N MET A 1100 -11.38 -1.80 -24.82
CA MET A 1100 -11.85 -1.19 -23.56
C MET A 1100 -13.36 -0.84 -23.50
N PRO A 1101 -14.01 -0.36 -24.57
CA PRO A 1101 -15.47 -0.12 -24.58
C PRO A 1101 -16.30 -1.38 -24.30
N ALA A 1102 -15.83 -2.56 -24.73
CA ALA A 1102 -16.48 -3.83 -24.44
C ALA A 1102 -16.32 -4.26 -22.95
N LEU A 1103 -15.33 -3.70 -22.25
CA LEU A 1103 -15.12 -3.92 -20.82
C LEU A 1103 -15.89 -2.92 -19.95
N ARG A 1104 -16.09 -1.67 -20.41
CA ARG A 1104 -16.76 -0.60 -19.66
C ARG A 1104 -17.60 0.29 -20.58
N ALA A 1105 -18.92 0.30 -20.36
CA ALA A 1105 -19.87 1.04 -21.19
C ALA A 1105 -19.68 2.58 -21.22
N ASN A 1106 -18.99 3.17 -20.25
CA ASN A 1106 -18.64 4.59 -20.25
C ASN A 1106 -17.32 4.91 -21.00
N VAL A 1107 -16.62 3.90 -21.50
CA VAL A 1107 -15.39 4.07 -22.28
C VAL A 1107 -15.70 4.08 -23.77
N SER A 1108 -15.13 5.04 -24.50
CA SER A 1108 -15.09 5.05 -25.96
C SER A 1108 -13.65 4.96 -26.46
N TYR A 1109 -13.43 4.20 -27.53
CA TYR A 1109 -12.20 4.25 -28.32
C TYR A 1109 -12.42 5.11 -29.56
N ILE A 1110 -11.48 6.01 -29.83
CA ILE A 1110 -11.51 7.00 -30.92
C ILE A 1110 -10.32 6.69 -31.85
N PRO A 1111 -10.53 6.16 -33.06
CA PRO A 1111 -9.45 5.85 -34.00
C PRO A 1111 -8.59 7.08 -34.33
N GLY A 1112 -7.27 6.88 -34.40
CA GLY A 1112 -6.28 7.94 -34.62
C GLY A 1112 -6.47 8.76 -35.91
N ALA A 1113 -5.89 9.96 -35.96
CA ALA A 1113 -5.97 10.85 -37.12
C ALA A 1113 -4.93 10.48 -38.20
N ALA A 1114 -5.28 9.55 -39.09
CA ALA A 1114 -4.47 9.17 -40.24
C ALA A 1114 -4.21 10.37 -41.18
N GLY A 1115 -3.02 10.39 -41.80
CA GLY A 1115 -2.53 11.47 -42.65
C GLY A 1115 -1.96 12.69 -41.90
N TYR A 1116 -1.93 12.67 -40.57
CA TYR A 1116 -1.50 13.81 -39.74
C TYR A 1116 -0.26 13.53 -38.87
N SER A 1117 0.48 12.45 -39.12
CA SER A 1117 1.81 12.26 -38.54
C SER A 1117 2.74 13.41 -38.93
N ARG A 1118 3.75 13.68 -38.10
CA ARG A 1118 4.83 14.61 -38.46
C ARG A 1118 5.72 14.07 -39.57
N ALA A 1119 6.54 14.97 -40.14
CA ALA A 1119 7.58 14.62 -41.11
C ALA A 1119 8.92 14.26 -40.41
N GLU A 1120 9.15 14.85 -39.24
CA GLU A 1120 10.35 14.70 -38.43
C GLU A 1120 10.30 13.43 -37.56
N ASP A 1121 9.10 13.06 -37.10
CA ASP A 1121 8.80 11.79 -36.44
C ASP A 1121 7.39 11.31 -36.82
N SER A 1122 7.18 10.01 -36.97
CA SER A 1122 5.83 9.48 -37.26
C SER A 1122 4.99 9.24 -36.00
N ILE A 1123 5.60 9.30 -34.81
CA ILE A 1123 4.98 8.93 -33.52
C ILE A 1123 4.04 10.00 -32.97
N HIS A 1124 4.20 11.26 -33.39
CA HIS A 1124 3.38 12.37 -32.93
C HIS A 1124 2.52 13.00 -34.03
N TYR A 1125 1.31 13.41 -33.66
CA TYR A 1125 0.46 14.23 -34.50
C TYR A 1125 1.08 15.61 -34.76
N THR A 1126 0.83 16.17 -35.94
CA THR A 1126 0.92 17.61 -36.22
C THR A 1126 -0.14 18.39 -35.42
N ALA A 1127 -0.06 19.71 -35.37
CA ALA A 1127 -1.09 20.55 -34.76
C ALA A 1127 -2.47 20.36 -35.43
N ALA A 1128 -2.51 20.20 -36.76
CA ALA A 1128 -3.74 19.86 -37.48
C ALA A 1128 -4.30 18.48 -37.03
N GLY A 1129 -3.43 17.48 -36.86
CA GLY A 1129 -3.83 16.18 -36.29
C GLY A 1129 -4.32 16.26 -34.85
N ALA A 1130 -3.72 17.13 -34.02
CA ALA A 1130 -4.15 17.36 -32.65
C ALA A 1130 -5.55 17.99 -32.59
N ARG A 1131 -5.82 19.01 -33.41
CA ARG A 1131 -7.17 19.61 -33.54
C ARG A 1131 -8.19 18.57 -34.05
N ALA A 1132 -7.84 17.82 -35.10
CA ALA A 1132 -8.68 16.74 -35.64
C ALA A 1132 -8.96 15.60 -34.64
N MET A 1133 -8.05 15.33 -33.69
CA MET A 1133 -8.33 14.43 -32.56
C MET A 1133 -9.26 15.08 -31.53
N GLY A 1134 -9.16 16.39 -31.28
CA GLY A 1134 -10.12 17.17 -30.49
C GLY A 1134 -11.56 17.09 -31.03
N ASP A 1135 -11.74 17.29 -32.33
CA ASP A 1135 -13.03 17.13 -33.02
C ASP A 1135 -13.62 15.74 -32.80
N LYS A 1136 -12.78 14.70 -33.01
CA LYS A 1136 -13.17 13.30 -32.82
C LYS A 1136 -13.50 12.97 -31.35
N TYR A 1137 -12.79 13.55 -30.39
CA TYR A 1137 -13.11 13.42 -28.97
C TYR A 1137 -14.47 14.05 -28.65
N PHE A 1138 -14.78 15.23 -29.21
CA PHE A 1138 -16.07 15.87 -29.02
C PHE A 1138 -17.23 15.06 -29.63
N ALA A 1139 -17.05 14.57 -30.85
CA ALA A 1139 -18.02 13.66 -31.49
C ALA A 1139 -18.16 12.31 -30.75
N ALA A 1140 -17.18 11.88 -29.96
CA ALA A 1140 -17.32 10.74 -29.06
C ALA A 1140 -18.07 11.11 -27.76
N TYR A 1141 -17.77 12.28 -27.18
CA TYR A 1141 -18.47 12.84 -26.01
C TYR A 1141 -19.98 12.99 -26.28
N GLN A 1142 -20.39 13.68 -27.35
CA GLN A 1142 -21.81 13.88 -27.67
C GLN A 1142 -22.59 12.57 -27.90
N ARG A 1143 -21.93 11.54 -28.44
CA ARG A 1143 -22.53 10.19 -28.56
C ARG A 1143 -22.64 9.49 -27.20
N ALA A 1144 -21.65 9.63 -26.33
CA ALA A 1144 -21.66 9.03 -24.99
C ALA A 1144 -22.65 9.72 -24.02
N THR A 1145 -22.97 11.00 -24.23
CA THR A 1145 -23.96 11.75 -23.42
C THR A 1145 -25.38 11.71 -23.98
N GLY A 1146 -25.58 11.16 -25.19
CA GLY A 1146 -26.89 11.14 -25.86
C GLY A 1146 -27.36 12.48 -26.41
N ALA A 1147 -26.44 13.45 -26.60
CA ALA A 1147 -26.75 14.77 -27.14
C ALA A 1147 -27.11 14.74 -28.64
N VAL A 1148 -26.69 13.69 -29.37
CA VAL A 1148 -27.02 13.51 -30.80
C VAL A 1148 -28.43 12.95 -30.97
N GLN A 1149 -29.39 13.83 -31.27
CA GLN A 1149 -30.60 13.42 -31.99
C GLN A 1149 -30.22 13.15 -33.47
N LEU A 1150 -30.81 12.11 -34.07
CA LEU A 1150 -30.35 11.50 -35.33
C LEU A 1150 -30.27 12.47 -36.54
N SER A 1151 -29.13 12.46 -37.24
CA SER A 1151 -29.05 12.78 -38.67
C SER A 1151 -27.90 12.04 -39.38
N GLN A 1152 -28.21 10.82 -39.86
CA GLN A 1152 -27.45 9.97 -40.79
C GLN A 1152 -25.94 9.78 -40.52
#